data_AF-R0D4B6-F1
#
_entry.id   AF-R0D4B6-F1
#
_cell.length_a   1.000
_cell.length_b   1.000
_cell.length_c   1.000
_cell.angle_alpha   90.00
_cell.angle_beta   90.00
_cell.angle_gamma   90.00
#
_symmetry.space_group_name_H-M   'P 1'
#
loop_
_entity.id
_entity.type
_entity.pdbx_description
1 polymer ?
#
loop_
_entity_poly.entity_id
_entity_poly.type
_entity_poly.pdbx_seq_one_letter_code
_entity_poly.pdbx_strand_id
1 'polypeptide(L)'
;MKRQVYWQSGLVLAAIMLFQIVMGLPLLSANDPYWIEPRGDMATMMAGHYAIIDHPWRFPPVETTALRGEALPTSIVYTDSLPWVTILTKALGLGRIVNPLALFLLISYIAQPLAMVALLRACGVKRTSSLVLGALIALFYPAWFVRQFGHIALAGHWLLILSLAWSVQVARFGLSRRRILEITVLGVATLGIHPYHVVPFAACLGSGLLSELLQKRDQAPRSVLLTIVSVGLAMGLSAWVLGYGANGGQSGGGAAMGAYSMNVLGPFLPQASAAFGQIWDGRWFTGTLDANGAQTFEGYAYLGAGLLLLAFAAAARAVWGMARGGVGRHKMAWSRFCPLLIALVILTLWAIGPRPYLGMKLLFDLPRPTGKLGDLIGLFRAHGRFFWIVGYAILALAITRIDKLESARLRGGLLALAALLQVFDMTQMIRGVRTTYKPVAPLYDAVVRTDPAFEHRPWRFQPLVECVGADDGWVIVQLSGQALRRHGVSNSGPSARAFNVSCEIDAAATVNAGPGDRTITAVIGDRSKQTTLFDRFKERSDCYAFTRGLLCGRDLAQTGLEPYIPLSSEAIAAAPIIRTAAVRPAALGDGWAPPEPHGTWTSAKTAWLTVDNVTPDFVLLINLVSVAPTGPQRVEFFVDGRLMSRARVTTPGLLTARISSGHERGPTRIEIRLPDAAFPSPVDPRRLGIGVDEIRVVPLRR
;
A
#
# COMPACT_ATOMS: atom_id res chain seq x y z
N MET A 1 -19.62 17.04 34.04
CA MET A 1 -18.92 17.56 32.85
C MET A 1 -17.40 17.52 32.99
N LYS A 2 -16.77 18.21 33.97
CA LYS A 2 -15.30 18.26 34.15
C LYS A 2 -14.60 16.88 34.19
N ARG A 3 -15.08 15.94 35.02
CA ARG A 3 -14.51 14.57 35.10
C ARG A 3 -14.56 13.81 33.78
N GLN A 4 -15.57 14.06 32.93
CA GLN A 4 -15.69 13.41 31.63
C GLN A 4 -14.67 13.95 30.62
N VAL A 5 -14.43 15.26 30.65
CA VAL A 5 -13.44 15.92 29.79
C VAL A 5 -12.04 15.36 30.08
N TYR A 6 -11.65 15.25 31.36
CA TYR A 6 -10.29 14.83 31.72
C TYR A 6 -9.87 13.44 31.19
N TRP A 7 -10.69 12.40 31.36
CA TRP A 7 -10.29 11.07 30.88
C TRP A 7 -10.37 10.93 29.36
N GLN A 8 -11.28 11.67 28.70
CA GLN A 8 -11.33 11.71 27.23
C GLN A 8 -10.07 12.40 26.68
N SER A 9 -9.62 13.50 27.30
CA SER A 9 -8.32 14.11 27.00
C SER A 9 -7.17 13.11 27.22
N GLY A 10 -7.21 12.32 28.29
CA GLY A 10 -6.25 11.24 28.52
C GLY A 10 -6.19 10.19 27.40
N LEU A 11 -7.34 9.80 26.84
CA LEU A 11 -7.39 8.90 25.67
C LEU A 11 -6.81 9.54 24.41
N VAL A 12 -7.09 10.82 24.18
CA VAL A 12 -6.51 11.56 23.05
C VAL A 12 -4.99 11.61 23.17
N LEU A 13 -4.47 11.91 24.37
CA LEU A 13 -3.03 11.90 24.63
C LEU A 13 -2.42 10.50 24.43
N ALA A 14 -3.09 9.43 24.89
CA ALA A 14 -2.64 8.06 24.66
C ALA A 14 -2.60 7.70 23.17
N ALA A 15 -3.59 8.15 22.39
CA ALA A 15 -3.62 7.96 20.94
C ALA A 15 -2.49 8.70 20.22
N ILE A 16 -2.23 9.97 20.59
CA ILE A 16 -1.13 10.76 20.04
C ILE A 16 0.22 10.15 20.42
N MET A 17 0.38 9.71 21.67
CA MET A 17 1.59 9.04 22.13
C MET A 17 1.83 7.73 21.35
N LEU A 18 0.78 6.94 21.10
CA LEU A 18 0.90 5.74 20.29
C LEU A 18 1.27 6.06 18.84
N PHE A 19 0.67 7.10 18.24
CA PHE A 19 1.06 7.58 16.92
C PHE A 19 2.54 7.99 16.89
N GLN A 20 3.03 8.71 17.91
CA GLN A 20 4.45 9.06 18.04
C GLN A 20 5.36 7.82 18.13
N ILE A 21 4.92 6.77 18.84
CA ILE A 21 5.69 5.52 18.99
C ILE A 21 5.73 4.70 17.68
N VAL A 22 4.60 4.62 16.97
CA VAL A 22 4.42 3.75 15.80
C VAL A 22 4.85 4.43 14.50
N MET A 23 4.55 5.71 14.34
CA MET A 23 4.72 6.45 13.09
C MET A 23 5.75 7.57 13.25
N GLY A 24 5.67 8.30 14.37
CA GLY A 24 6.41 9.54 14.61
C GLY A 24 5.67 10.76 14.08
N LEU A 25 5.54 11.80 14.92
CA LEU A 25 4.98 13.10 14.56
C LEU A 25 5.70 13.79 13.39
N PRO A 26 7.02 13.64 13.15
CA PRO A 26 7.68 14.21 11.97
C PRO A 26 7.04 13.76 10.64
N LEU A 27 6.42 12.57 10.60
CA LEU A 27 5.72 12.05 9.44
C LEU A 27 4.53 12.93 9.01
N LEU A 28 4.05 13.83 9.87
CA LEU A 28 3.03 14.82 9.48
C LEU A 28 3.55 15.83 8.45
N SER A 29 4.87 16.04 8.34
CA SER A 29 5.45 16.93 7.35
C SER A 29 5.39 16.31 5.95
N ALA A 30 4.93 17.07 4.94
CA ALA A 30 5.00 16.64 3.54
C ALA A 30 6.45 16.51 3.00
N ASN A 31 7.44 16.99 3.76
CA ASN A 31 8.87 16.90 3.47
C ASN A 31 9.60 15.85 4.31
N ASP A 32 8.88 15.05 5.11
CA ASP A 32 9.50 13.90 5.75
C ASP A 32 10.16 13.00 4.69
N PRO A 33 11.40 12.51 4.91
CA PRO A 33 12.13 11.71 3.93
C PRO A 33 11.34 10.51 3.40
N TYR A 34 10.44 9.94 4.20
CA TYR A 34 9.59 8.85 3.76
C TYR A 34 8.61 9.27 2.65
N TRP A 35 7.96 10.43 2.77
CA TRP A 35 6.98 10.91 1.79
C TRP A 35 7.61 11.44 0.51
N ILE A 36 8.93 11.64 0.51
CA ILE A 36 9.65 11.94 -0.72
C ILE A 36 9.73 10.67 -1.58
N GLU A 37 9.90 9.50 -0.97
CA GLU A 37 10.05 8.21 -1.65
C GLU A 37 9.12 7.14 -1.07
N PRO A 38 7.79 7.35 -1.13
CA PRO A 38 6.82 6.40 -0.59
C PRO A 38 6.88 5.07 -1.36
N ARG A 39 6.45 4.00 -0.70
CA ARG A 39 6.46 2.64 -1.24
C ARG A 39 5.06 2.14 -1.58
N GLY A 40 4.99 1.22 -2.53
CA GLY A 40 3.77 0.47 -2.81
C GLY A 40 2.60 1.41 -3.11
N ASP A 41 1.43 1.05 -2.59
CA ASP A 41 0.21 1.83 -2.79
C ASP A 41 0.29 3.25 -2.22
N MET A 42 1.13 3.51 -1.22
CA MET A 42 1.29 4.86 -0.69
C MET A 42 1.92 5.81 -1.71
N ALA A 43 2.72 5.29 -2.66
CA ALA A 43 3.21 6.10 -3.77
C ALA A 43 2.07 6.47 -4.73
N THR A 44 1.15 5.55 -5.00
CA THR A 44 -0.08 5.81 -5.76
C THR A 44 -0.95 6.87 -5.09
N MET A 45 -1.15 6.77 -3.77
CA MET A 45 -1.92 7.73 -2.98
C MET A 45 -1.26 9.12 -2.95
N MET A 46 0.08 9.18 -2.86
CA MET A 46 0.78 10.46 -2.90
C MET A 46 0.80 11.08 -4.30
N ALA A 47 0.92 10.28 -5.35
CA ALA A 47 0.82 10.73 -6.73
C ALA A 47 -0.54 11.42 -6.98
N GLY A 48 -1.64 10.79 -6.55
CA GLY A 48 -2.98 11.40 -6.67
C GLY A 48 -3.11 12.71 -5.90
N HIS A 49 -2.56 12.79 -4.69
CA HIS A 49 -2.52 14.05 -3.92
C HIS A 49 -1.79 15.17 -4.68
N TYR A 50 -0.55 14.94 -5.15
CA TYR A 50 0.23 15.93 -5.89
C TYR A 50 -0.45 16.36 -7.20
N ALA A 51 -1.10 15.42 -7.89
CA ALA A 51 -1.86 15.70 -9.10
C ALA A 51 -3.05 16.65 -8.89
N ILE A 52 -3.48 16.87 -7.64
CA ILE A 52 -4.53 17.82 -7.28
C ILE A 52 -3.96 19.10 -6.69
N ILE A 53 -3.03 19.04 -5.74
CA ILE A 53 -2.64 20.23 -4.98
C ILE A 53 -1.86 21.27 -5.79
N ASP A 54 -1.14 20.86 -6.83
CA ASP A 54 -0.29 21.77 -7.63
C ASP A 54 -0.96 22.29 -8.90
N HIS A 55 -2.14 21.76 -9.21
CA HIS A 55 -2.87 22.08 -10.44
C HIS A 55 -4.09 22.96 -10.12
N PRO A 56 -4.58 23.78 -11.08
CA PRO A 56 -5.79 24.58 -10.87
C PRO A 56 -7.00 23.76 -10.42
N TRP A 57 -7.94 24.38 -9.71
CA TRP A 57 -9.21 23.74 -9.41
C TRP A 57 -9.96 23.43 -10.72
N ARG A 58 -10.51 22.22 -10.80
CA ARG A 58 -11.42 21.78 -11.85
C ARG A 58 -12.72 21.28 -11.20
N PHE A 59 -13.75 21.00 -11.98
CA PHE A 59 -14.92 20.30 -11.49
C PHE A 59 -15.10 18.99 -12.27
N PRO A 60 -15.16 17.82 -11.60
CA PRO A 60 -15.08 17.60 -10.14
C PRO A 60 -13.75 18.04 -9.49
N PRO A 61 -13.74 18.60 -8.25
CA PRO A 61 -12.56 19.16 -7.56
C PRO A 61 -11.37 18.22 -7.35
N VAL A 62 -11.62 16.91 -7.44
CA VAL A 62 -10.60 15.87 -7.24
C VAL A 62 -10.37 15.02 -8.49
N GLU A 63 -10.88 15.48 -9.63
CA GLU A 63 -10.53 14.97 -10.94
C GLU A 63 -9.31 15.73 -11.48
N THR A 64 -8.40 15.00 -12.12
CA THR A 64 -7.15 15.56 -12.65
C THR A 64 -6.76 14.91 -13.96
N THR A 65 -6.14 15.70 -14.83
CA THR A 65 -5.48 15.25 -16.06
C THR A 65 -3.98 15.10 -15.87
N ALA A 66 -3.44 15.53 -14.71
CA ALA A 66 -2.01 15.41 -14.41
C ALA A 66 -1.56 13.95 -14.23
N LEU A 67 -2.45 13.02 -13.90
CA LEU A 67 -2.11 11.60 -13.75
C LEU A 67 -2.04 10.84 -15.09
N ARG A 68 -2.89 11.19 -16.06
CA ARG A 68 -3.16 10.36 -17.24
C ARG A 68 -3.36 11.13 -18.55
N GLY A 69 -3.23 12.45 -18.53
CA GLY A 69 -3.49 13.34 -19.66
C GLY A 69 -4.98 13.67 -19.85
N GLU A 70 -5.25 14.58 -20.79
CA GLU A 70 -6.60 15.09 -21.09
C GLU A 70 -7.52 14.03 -21.72
N ALA A 71 -6.96 13.00 -22.36
CA ALA A 71 -7.75 11.91 -22.95
C ALA A 71 -8.38 11.00 -21.89
N LEU A 72 -7.84 11.00 -20.66
CA LEU A 72 -8.30 10.14 -19.58
C LEU A 72 -8.30 10.87 -18.23
N PRO A 73 -9.13 11.90 -18.02
CA PRO A 73 -9.28 12.56 -16.73
C PRO A 73 -9.62 11.52 -15.66
N THR A 74 -8.91 11.56 -14.54
CA THR A 74 -8.98 10.53 -13.49
C THR A 74 -9.28 11.18 -12.16
N SER A 75 -10.28 10.66 -11.44
CA SER A 75 -10.55 11.06 -10.05
C SER A 75 -9.63 10.32 -9.08
N ILE A 76 -9.10 11.04 -8.08
CA ILE A 76 -8.24 10.45 -7.05
C ILE A 76 -8.98 9.50 -6.10
N VAL A 77 -10.31 9.37 -6.22
CA VAL A 77 -11.06 8.27 -5.57
C VAL A 77 -10.55 6.90 -6.03
N TYR A 78 -9.91 6.83 -7.20
CA TYR A 78 -9.31 5.63 -7.77
C TYR A 78 -7.83 5.47 -7.45
N THR A 79 -7.23 6.39 -6.70
CA THR A 79 -5.84 6.30 -6.23
C THR A 79 -5.76 6.22 -4.70
N ASP A 80 -6.91 6.04 -4.04
CA ASP A 80 -7.07 6.04 -2.58
C ASP A 80 -6.54 7.30 -1.88
N SER A 81 -6.44 8.44 -2.58
CA SER A 81 -5.77 9.66 -2.08
C SER A 81 -6.63 10.55 -1.16
N LEU A 82 -7.49 9.95 -0.34
CA LEU A 82 -8.31 10.62 0.68
C LEU A 82 -8.98 11.94 0.20
N PRO A 83 -9.93 11.88 -0.75
CA PRO A 83 -10.47 13.06 -1.42
C PRO A 83 -10.85 14.24 -0.52
N TRP A 84 -11.55 13.99 0.61
CA TRP A 84 -11.93 15.06 1.54
C TRP A 84 -10.74 15.74 2.21
N VAL A 85 -9.70 14.98 2.57
CA VAL A 85 -8.48 15.51 3.19
C VAL A 85 -7.68 16.30 2.16
N THR A 86 -7.60 15.79 0.93
CA THR A 86 -6.90 16.46 -0.18
C THR A 86 -7.58 17.77 -0.57
N ILE A 87 -8.91 17.81 -0.68
CA ILE A 87 -9.66 19.07 -0.89
C ILE A 87 -9.37 20.07 0.23
N LEU A 88 -9.48 19.64 1.49
CA LEU A 88 -9.28 20.51 2.64
C LEU A 88 -7.86 21.08 2.70
N THR A 89 -6.85 20.23 2.52
CA THR A 89 -5.45 20.67 2.53
C THR A 89 -5.10 21.56 1.35
N LYS A 90 -5.67 21.34 0.16
CA LYS A 90 -5.53 22.26 -0.98
C LYS A 90 -6.18 23.61 -0.71
N ALA A 91 -7.43 23.62 -0.23
CA ALA A 91 -8.18 24.84 0.03
C ALA A 91 -7.53 25.72 1.11
N LEU A 92 -6.85 25.11 2.09
CA LEU A 92 -6.13 25.81 3.14
C LEU A 92 -4.67 26.15 2.79
N GLY A 93 -4.18 25.79 1.59
CA GLY A 93 -2.77 25.98 1.22
C GLY A 93 -1.79 25.09 2.00
N LEU A 94 -2.27 24.02 2.63
CA LEU A 94 -1.49 23.12 3.47
C LEU A 94 -0.95 21.89 2.73
N GLY A 95 -1.34 21.65 1.48
CA GLY A 95 -1.03 20.43 0.72
C GLY A 95 0.46 20.10 0.57
N ARG A 96 1.34 21.12 0.61
CA ARG A 96 2.82 20.98 0.58
C ARG A 96 3.49 21.08 1.95
N ILE A 97 2.72 21.33 3.01
CA ILE A 97 3.21 21.51 4.38
C ILE A 97 2.89 20.27 5.20
N VAL A 98 1.63 19.82 5.16
CA VAL A 98 1.13 18.67 5.91
C VAL A 98 0.84 17.52 4.96
N ASN A 99 1.39 16.34 5.27
CA ASN A 99 1.08 15.14 4.50
C ASN A 99 -0.37 14.68 4.80
N PRO A 100 -1.24 14.52 3.78
CA PRO A 100 -2.65 14.20 3.98
C PRO A 100 -2.86 12.79 4.56
N LEU A 101 -2.00 11.83 4.20
CA LEU A 101 -2.10 10.44 4.66
C LEU A 101 -1.71 10.34 6.14
N ALA A 102 -0.61 10.99 6.53
CA ALA A 102 -0.18 11.06 7.93
C ALA A 102 -1.21 11.81 8.80
N LEU A 103 -1.77 12.92 8.30
CA LEU A 103 -2.82 13.65 8.99
C LEU A 103 -4.06 12.78 9.22
N PHE A 104 -4.49 12.04 8.20
CA PHE A 104 -5.62 11.11 8.33
C PHE A 104 -5.35 9.96 9.29
N LEU A 105 -4.12 9.43 9.31
CA LEU A 105 -3.72 8.45 10.31
C LEU A 105 -3.84 9.05 11.71
N LEU A 106 -3.29 10.25 11.96
CA LEU A 106 -3.41 10.90 13.28
C LEU A 106 -4.88 11.08 13.69
N ILE A 107 -5.73 11.54 12.77
CA ILE A 107 -7.18 11.63 13.00
C ILE A 107 -7.75 10.24 13.35
N SER A 108 -7.36 9.20 12.62
CA SER A 108 -7.82 7.84 12.85
C SER A 108 -7.37 7.29 14.21
N TYR A 109 -6.12 7.53 14.63
CA TYR A 109 -5.62 7.17 15.96
C TYR A 109 -6.45 7.81 17.07
N ILE A 110 -6.87 9.07 16.91
CA ILE A 110 -7.70 9.79 17.89
C ILE A 110 -9.16 9.33 17.83
N ALA A 111 -9.73 9.21 16.63
CA ALA A 111 -11.14 8.90 16.42
C ALA A 111 -11.48 7.46 16.81
N GLN A 112 -10.55 6.52 16.62
CA GLN A 112 -10.72 5.09 16.92
C GLN A 112 -11.18 4.82 18.38
N PRO A 113 -10.46 5.25 19.44
CA PRO A 113 -10.88 5.03 20.82
C PRO A 113 -12.14 5.83 21.18
N LEU A 114 -12.32 7.04 20.62
CA LEU A 114 -13.50 7.86 20.88
C LEU A 114 -14.78 7.28 20.26
N ALA A 115 -14.68 6.71 19.06
CA ALA A 115 -15.75 5.96 18.44
C ALA A 115 -16.12 4.73 19.27
N MET A 116 -15.12 4.02 19.81
CA MET A 116 -15.39 2.88 20.69
C MET A 116 -16.12 3.30 21.97
N VAL A 117 -15.74 4.42 22.58
CA VAL A 117 -16.49 5.01 23.71
C VAL A 117 -17.94 5.30 23.32
N ALA A 118 -18.18 5.86 22.13
CA ALA A 118 -19.53 6.14 21.65
C ALA A 118 -20.36 4.84 21.49
N LEU A 119 -19.77 3.79 20.91
CA LEU A 119 -20.40 2.48 20.77
C LEU A 119 -20.71 1.85 22.15
N LEU A 120 -19.75 1.82 23.08
CA LEU A 120 -19.97 1.27 24.42
C LEU A 120 -21.05 2.03 25.19
N ARG A 121 -21.10 3.36 25.08
CA ARG A 121 -22.20 4.17 25.64
C ARG A 121 -23.54 3.84 25.00
N ALA A 122 -23.59 3.67 23.67
CA ALA A 122 -24.78 3.22 22.97
C ALA A 122 -25.24 1.84 23.47
N CYS A 123 -24.31 0.94 23.79
CA CYS A 123 -24.59 -0.35 24.44
C CYS A 123 -25.01 -0.23 25.93
N GLY A 124 -24.87 0.95 26.54
CA GLY A 124 -25.30 1.24 27.91
C GLY A 124 -24.21 1.11 28.96
N VAL A 125 -22.94 0.99 28.56
CA VAL A 125 -21.79 1.02 29.46
C VAL A 125 -21.61 2.43 30.01
N LYS A 126 -21.65 2.58 31.33
CA LYS A 126 -21.52 3.88 32.02
C LYS A 126 -20.21 4.03 32.78
N ARG A 127 -19.58 2.92 33.17
CA ARG A 127 -18.39 2.93 34.02
C ARG A 127 -17.18 3.42 33.24
N THR A 128 -16.51 4.45 33.75
CA THR A 128 -15.33 5.06 33.11
C THR A 128 -14.22 4.04 32.87
N SER A 129 -13.93 3.15 33.82
CA SER A 129 -12.89 2.13 33.65
C SER A 129 -13.17 1.20 32.46
N SER A 130 -14.41 0.72 32.33
CA SER A 130 -14.82 -0.13 31.19
C SER A 130 -14.77 0.63 29.86
N LEU A 131 -15.13 1.92 29.86
CA LEU A 131 -15.03 2.77 28.67
C LEU A 131 -13.58 3.00 28.24
N VAL A 132 -12.69 3.31 29.19
CA VAL A 132 -11.26 3.57 28.92
C VAL A 132 -10.56 2.29 28.46
N LEU A 133 -10.70 1.19 29.19
CA LEU A 133 -10.05 -0.08 28.84
C LEU A 133 -10.59 -0.63 27.51
N GLY A 134 -11.88 -0.50 27.25
CA GLY A 134 -12.47 -0.87 25.97
C GLY A 134 -11.97 -0.02 24.80
N ALA A 135 -11.80 1.29 25.02
CA ALA A 135 -11.22 2.19 24.03
C ALA A 135 -9.75 1.88 23.73
N LEU A 136 -8.97 1.51 24.76
CA LEU A 136 -7.59 1.06 24.59
C LEU A 136 -7.53 -0.24 23.77
N ILE A 137 -8.37 -1.24 24.07
CA ILE A 137 -8.40 -2.48 23.26
C ILE A 137 -8.73 -2.19 21.79
N ALA A 138 -9.68 -1.28 21.51
CA ALA A 138 -10.00 -0.88 20.14
C ALA A 138 -8.87 -0.14 19.43
N LEU A 139 -8.05 0.62 20.18
CA LEU A 139 -6.85 1.28 19.65
C LEU A 139 -5.76 0.27 19.27
N PHE A 140 -5.73 -0.90 19.93
CA PHE A 140 -4.84 -2.03 19.63
C PHE A 140 -5.53 -3.15 18.82
N TYR A 141 -6.59 -2.84 18.06
CA TYR A 141 -7.28 -3.84 17.24
C TYR A 141 -6.39 -4.29 16.07
N PRO A 142 -6.13 -5.60 15.87
CA PRO A 142 -5.08 -6.03 14.96
C PRO A 142 -5.35 -5.68 13.49
N ALA A 143 -6.57 -5.93 13.01
CA ALA A 143 -6.90 -5.66 11.61
C ALA A 143 -6.83 -4.17 11.24
N TRP A 144 -7.01 -3.28 12.22
CA TRP A 144 -6.84 -1.83 12.02
C TRP A 144 -5.37 -1.46 11.80
N PHE A 145 -4.45 -2.04 12.58
CA PHE A 145 -3.02 -1.82 12.39
C PHE A 145 -2.51 -2.35 11.05
N VAL A 146 -3.02 -3.50 10.60
CA VAL A 146 -2.62 -4.07 9.30
C VAL A 146 -2.87 -3.09 8.15
N ARG A 147 -3.89 -2.22 8.21
CA ARG A 147 -4.14 -1.23 7.14
C ARG A 147 -3.03 -0.19 6.99
N GLN A 148 -2.22 0.00 8.03
CA GLN A 148 -1.13 0.96 8.04
C GLN A 148 0.08 0.50 7.21
N PHE A 149 0.08 -0.71 6.65
CA PHE A 149 1.15 -1.19 5.76
C PHE A 149 1.05 -0.69 4.30
N GLY A 150 -0.06 -0.06 3.90
CA GLY A 150 -0.20 0.46 2.53
C GLY A 150 -1.55 1.09 2.25
N HIS A 151 -2.62 0.46 2.72
CA HIS A 151 -3.99 0.93 2.52
C HIS A 151 -4.44 1.93 3.59
N ILE A 152 -3.75 3.08 3.69
CA ILE A 152 -3.98 4.08 4.74
C ILE A 152 -5.44 4.56 4.75
N ALA A 153 -6.07 4.72 3.58
CA ALA A 153 -7.47 5.16 3.50
C ALA A 153 -8.45 4.19 4.20
N LEU A 154 -8.11 2.91 4.32
CA LEU A 154 -8.89 1.91 5.06
C LEU A 154 -8.66 1.93 6.58
N ALA A 155 -7.73 2.74 7.10
CA ALA A 155 -7.56 2.94 8.53
C ALA A 155 -8.75 3.70 9.18
N GLY A 156 -9.77 4.06 8.40
CA GLY A 156 -11.03 4.68 8.83
C GLY A 156 -11.97 3.77 9.63
N HIS A 157 -11.48 2.78 10.39
CA HIS A 157 -12.32 1.85 11.17
C HIS A 157 -13.22 2.56 12.19
N TRP A 158 -12.86 3.76 12.63
CA TRP A 158 -13.71 4.59 13.49
C TRP A 158 -15.06 4.90 12.84
N LEU A 159 -15.16 4.98 11.50
CA LEU A 159 -16.43 5.09 10.77
C LEU A 159 -17.30 3.85 10.95
N LEU A 160 -16.70 2.66 10.94
CA LEU A 160 -17.39 1.39 11.16
C LEU A 160 -17.94 1.31 12.59
N ILE A 161 -17.13 1.72 13.57
CA ILE A 161 -17.52 1.74 14.98
C ILE A 161 -18.65 2.76 15.22
N LEU A 162 -18.58 3.94 14.61
CA LEU A 162 -19.67 4.93 14.67
C LEU A 162 -20.94 4.41 13.98
N SER A 163 -20.82 3.67 12.88
CA SER A 163 -21.96 3.04 12.20
C SER A 163 -22.67 2.03 13.11
N LEU A 164 -21.91 1.21 13.84
CA LEU A 164 -22.46 0.33 14.88
C LEU A 164 -23.13 1.13 16.01
N ALA A 165 -22.47 2.19 16.48
CA ALA A 165 -23.00 3.04 17.55
C ALA A 165 -24.36 3.64 17.13
N TRP A 166 -24.48 4.05 15.87
CA TRP A 166 -25.73 4.53 15.29
C TRP A 166 -26.81 3.46 15.23
N SER A 167 -26.51 2.29 14.67
CA SER A 167 -27.48 1.19 14.60
C SER A 167 -28.00 0.82 16.00
N VAL A 168 -27.11 0.73 17.00
CA VAL A 168 -27.50 0.48 18.40
C VAL A 168 -28.34 1.63 18.98
N GLN A 169 -27.99 2.89 18.71
CA GLN A 169 -28.76 4.04 19.18
C GLN A 169 -30.16 4.10 18.58
N VAL A 170 -30.29 3.89 17.27
CA VAL A 170 -31.60 3.84 16.59
C VAL A 170 -32.43 2.70 17.15
N ALA A 171 -31.84 1.51 17.27
CA ALA A 171 -32.51 0.36 17.86
C ALA A 171 -33.04 0.67 19.28
N ARG A 172 -32.28 1.39 20.11
CA ARG A 172 -32.71 1.70 21.50
C ARG A 172 -33.66 2.89 21.62
N PHE A 173 -33.44 3.95 20.84
CA PHE A 173 -33.99 5.28 21.12
C PHE A 173 -34.75 5.93 19.96
N GLY A 174 -34.92 5.24 18.83
CA GLY A 174 -35.65 5.78 17.68
C GLY A 174 -34.79 6.59 16.72
N LEU A 175 -35.35 6.96 15.58
CA LEU A 175 -34.81 8.03 14.75
C LEU A 175 -35.24 9.40 15.30
N SER A 176 -34.32 10.36 15.27
CA SER A 176 -34.62 11.77 15.53
C SER A 176 -33.92 12.63 14.50
N ARG A 177 -34.35 13.88 14.29
CA ARG A 177 -33.73 14.80 13.31
C ARG A 177 -32.21 14.90 13.48
N ARG A 178 -31.74 14.95 14.73
CA ARG A 178 -30.32 14.96 15.06
C ARG A 178 -29.61 13.69 14.58
N ARG A 179 -30.19 12.51 14.84
CA ARG A 179 -29.59 11.23 14.40
C ARG A 179 -29.58 11.10 12.88
N ILE A 180 -30.63 11.57 12.22
CA ILE A 180 -30.69 11.61 10.75
C ILE A 180 -29.52 12.43 10.21
N LEU A 181 -29.32 13.65 10.75
CA LEU A 181 -28.17 14.48 10.37
C LEU A 181 -26.84 13.79 10.63
N GLU A 182 -26.65 13.21 11.82
CA GLU A 182 -25.40 12.53 12.19
C GLU A 182 -25.11 11.31 11.29
N ILE A 183 -26.14 10.54 10.90
CA ILE A 183 -26.03 9.41 9.96
C ILE A 183 -25.71 9.93 8.54
N THR A 184 -26.35 11.01 8.10
CA THR A 184 -26.10 11.63 6.79
C THR A 184 -24.68 12.14 6.67
N VAL A 185 -24.17 12.86 7.68
CA VAL A 185 -22.77 13.31 7.72
C VAL A 185 -21.81 12.12 7.72
N LEU A 186 -22.12 11.06 8.47
CA LEU A 186 -21.32 9.84 8.47
C LEU A 186 -21.28 9.17 7.09
N GLY A 187 -22.39 9.14 6.35
CA GLY A 187 -22.46 8.61 4.98
C GLY A 187 -21.55 9.39 4.00
N VAL A 188 -21.56 10.73 4.08
CA VAL A 188 -20.67 11.61 3.30
C VAL A 188 -19.20 11.33 3.63
N ALA A 189 -18.85 11.25 4.92
CA ALA A 189 -17.49 10.97 5.35
C ALA A 189 -17.02 9.58 4.88
N THR A 190 -17.88 8.58 5.02
CA THR A 190 -17.64 7.19 4.61
C THR A 190 -17.30 7.10 3.13
N LEU A 191 -18.12 7.69 2.27
CA LEU A 191 -17.92 7.64 0.83
C LEU A 191 -16.67 8.40 0.38
N GLY A 192 -16.40 9.59 0.93
CA GLY A 192 -15.26 10.39 0.48
C GLY A 192 -13.93 10.12 1.19
N ILE A 193 -13.92 9.24 2.19
CA ILE A 193 -12.67 8.64 2.68
C ILE A 193 -12.32 7.42 1.82
N HIS A 194 -13.21 6.43 1.73
CA HIS A 194 -12.99 5.25 0.88
C HIS A 194 -14.30 4.47 0.67
N PRO A 195 -14.64 4.06 -0.57
CA PRO A 195 -15.91 3.38 -0.87
C PRO A 195 -16.08 2.02 -0.15
N TYR A 196 -15.01 1.36 0.28
CA TYR A 196 -15.10 0.08 1.01
C TYR A 196 -15.79 0.20 2.37
N HIS A 197 -15.82 1.39 2.98
CA HIS A 197 -16.57 1.60 4.23
C HIS A 197 -18.09 1.69 3.99
N VAL A 198 -18.54 1.93 2.76
CA VAL A 198 -19.96 2.14 2.44
C VAL A 198 -20.78 0.87 2.68
N VAL A 199 -20.23 -0.31 2.35
CA VAL A 199 -20.94 -1.59 2.53
C VAL A 199 -21.28 -1.86 4.02
N PRO A 200 -20.32 -1.86 4.95
CA PRO A 200 -20.64 -2.04 6.37
C PRO A 200 -21.47 -0.88 6.96
N PHE A 201 -21.27 0.36 6.51
CA PHE A 201 -22.15 1.48 6.86
C PHE A 201 -23.59 1.24 6.43
N ALA A 202 -23.82 0.83 5.18
CA ALA A 202 -25.14 0.56 4.62
C ALA A 202 -25.83 -0.61 5.32
N ALA A 203 -25.08 -1.65 5.70
CA ALA A 203 -25.59 -2.76 6.52
C ALA A 203 -26.06 -2.27 7.91
N CYS A 204 -25.28 -1.41 8.56
CA CYS A 204 -25.68 -0.77 9.82
C CYS A 204 -26.90 0.15 9.65
N LEU A 205 -26.93 0.97 8.60
CA LEU A 205 -28.06 1.83 8.26
C LEU A 205 -29.34 0.99 8.08
N GLY A 206 -29.31 0.00 7.19
CA GLY A 206 -30.43 -0.89 6.92
C GLY A 206 -30.92 -1.60 8.18
N SER A 207 -30.00 -2.09 9.02
CA SER A 207 -30.36 -2.72 10.29
C SER A 207 -31.05 -1.75 11.26
N GLY A 208 -30.60 -0.50 11.34
CA GLY A 208 -31.21 0.53 12.18
C GLY A 208 -32.60 0.91 11.69
N LEU A 209 -32.76 1.13 10.38
CA LEU A 209 -34.05 1.46 9.75
C LEU A 209 -35.06 0.32 9.91
N LEU A 210 -34.64 -0.94 9.69
CA LEU A 210 -35.51 -2.09 9.90
C LEU A 210 -35.90 -2.23 11.39
N SER A 211 -34.97 -1.99 12.31
CA SER A 211 -35.25 -1.98 13.76
C SER A 211 -36.27 -0.89 14.13
N GLU A 212 -36.23 0.27 13.47
CA GLU A 212 -37.21 1.35 13.65
C GLU A 212 -38.62 0.92 13.26
N LEU A 213 -38.77 0.29 12.09
CA LEU A 213 -40.04 -0.21 11.58
C LEU A 213 -40.59 -1.36 12.42
N LEU A 214 -39.75 -2.35 12.77
CA LEU A 214 -40.17 -3.53 13.53
C LEU A 214 -40.59 -3.20 14.97
N GLN A 215 -40.04 -2.14 15.55
CA GLN A 215 -40.46 -1.65 16.87
C GLN A 215 -41.75 -0.82 16.83
N LYS A 216 -42.36 -0.61 15.64
CA LYS A 216 -43.64 0.09 15.44
C LYS A 216 -43.71 1.45 16.15
N ARG A 217 -42.62 2.23 16.09
CA ARG A 217 -42.57 3.57 16.69
C ARG A 217 -43.42 4.56 15.89
N ASP A 218 -43.91 5.59 16.57
CA ASP A 218 -44.63 6.68 15.94
C ASP A 218 -43.79 7.35 14.86
N GLN A 219 -44.40 7.64 13.69
CA GLN A 219 -43.73 8.25 12.54
C GLN A 219 -42.54 7.44 11.98
N ALA A 220 -42.39 6.15 12.32
CA ALA A 220 -41.30 5.31 11.83
C ALA A 220 -41.17 5.31 10.29
N PRO A 221 -42.24 5.11 9.50
CA PRO A 221 -42.13 5.12 8.03
C PRO A 221 -41.62 6.46 7.48
N ARG A 222 -42.13 7.58 8.04
CA ARG A 222 -41.72 8.93 7.64
C ARG A 222 -40.25 9.20 7.99
N SER A 223 -39.84 8.84 9.20
CA SER A 223 -38.45 9.04 9.66
C SER A 223 -37.47 8.18 8.87
N VAL A 224 -37.85 6.94 8.54
CA VAL A 224 -37.08 6.04 7.68
C VAL A 224 -36.94 6.62 6.27
N LEU A 225 -38.04 7.06 5.66
CA LEU A 225 -38.03 7.69 4.34
C LEU A 225 -37.14 8.93 4.31
N LEU A 226 -37.27 9.83 5.30
CA LEU A 226 -36.42 11.01 5.44
C LEU A 226 -34.94 10.64 5.59
N THR A 227 -34.63 9.57 6.32
CA THR A 227 -33.25 9.10 6.46
C THR A 227 -32.71 8.57 5.14
N ILE A 228 -33.46 7.72 4.44
CA ILE A 228 -33.05 7.17 3.14
C ILE A 228 -32.82 8.29 2.12
N VAL A 229 -33.76 9.23 2.02
CA VAL A 229 -33.66 10.36 1.08
C VAL A 229 -32.48 11.27 1.44
N SER A 230 -32.32 11.65 2.71
CA SER A 230 -31.23 12.55 3.12
C SER A 230 -29.85 11.90 2.94
N VAL A 231 -29.67 10.65 3.35
CA VAL A 231 -28.43 9.90 3.16
C VAL A 231 -28.16 9.68 1.67
N GLY A 232 -29.16 9.23 0.91
CA GLY A 232 -29.05 8.95 -0.51
C GLY A 232 -28.68 10.19 -1.34
N LEU A 233 -29.36 11.31 -1.09
CA LEU A 233 -29.05 12.58 -1.76
C LEU A 233 -27.66 13.10 -1.37
N ALA A 234 -27.29 13.07 -0.08
CA ALA A 234 -25.99 13.57 0.36
C ALA A 234 -24.83 12.72 -0.17
N MET A 235 -24.99 11.40 -0.18
CA MET A 235 -24.00 10.49 -0.77
C MET A 235 -23.96 10.60 -2.30
N GLY A 236 -25.11 10.76 -2.97
CA GLY A 236 -25.16 11.00 -4.41
C GLY A 236 -24.47 12.30 -4.81
N LEU A 237 -24.73 13.38 -4.06
CA LEU A 237 -24.03 14.65 -4.23
C LEU A 237 -22.53 14.49 -3.99
N SER A 238 -22.14 13.77 -2.94
CA SER A 238 -20.73 13.47 -2.65
C SER A 238 -20.09 12.67 -3.78
N ALA A 239 -20.77 11.67 -4.34
CA ALA A 239 -20.27 10.88 -5.45
C ALA A 239 -20.03 11.75 -6.70
N TRP A 240 -20.96 12.66 -6.98
CA TRP A 240 -20.85 13.62 -8.08
C TRP A 240 -19.72 14.62 -7.88
N VAL A 241 -19.65 15.26 -6.70
CA VAL A 241 -18.56 16.20 -6.33
C VAL A 241 -17.19 15.52 -6.32
N LEU A 242 -17.12 14.24 -5.97
CA LEU A 242 -15.85 13.51 -5.96
C LEU A 242 -15.51 12.84 -7.29
N GLY A 243 -16.34 13.00 -8.33
CA GLY A 243 -16.05 12.44 -9.64
C GLY A 243 -16.05 10.92 -9.68
N TYR A 244 -16.90 10.24 -8.90
CA TYR A 244 -17.05 8.78 -9.00
C TYR A 244 -17.55 8.32 -10.38
N GLY A 245 -18.22 9.20 -11.14
CA GLY A 245 -18.60 8.96 -12.53
C GLY A 245 -17.47 9.13 -13.54
N ALA A 246 -16.31 9.66 -13.12
CA ALA A 246 -15.13 9.80 -13.98
C ALA A 246 -14.50 8.42 -14.29
N ASN A 247 -13.60 8.38 -15.28
CA ASN A 247 -12.95 7.15 -15.74
C ASN A 247 -12.28 6.41 -14.58
N GLY A 248 -12.88 5.29 -14.16
CA GLY A 248 -12.50 4.57 -12.95
C GLY A 248 -11.78 3.25 -13.16
N GLY A 249 -11.34 2.94 -14.38
CA GLY A 249 -10.73 1.67 -14.73
C GLY A 249 -11.68 0.47 -14.60
N GLN A 250 -11.17 -0.72 -14.92
CA GLN A 250 -11.93 -1.97 -14.88
C GLN A 250 -12.12 -2.44 -13.43
N SER A 251 -13.31 -2.97 -13.11
CA SER A 251 -13.61 -3.53 -11.77
C SER A 251 -12.84 -4.81 -11.45
N GLY A 252 -12.26 -5.47 -12.48
CA GLY A 252 -11.70 -6.82 -12.40
C GLY A 252 -12.75 -7.93 -12.44
N GLY A 253 -14.04 -7.58 -12.56
CA GLY A 253 -15.17 -8.50 -12.67
C GLY A 253 -15.36 -9.41 -11.44
N GLY A 254 -16.36 -10.29 -11.52
CA GLY A 254 -16.63 -11.28 -10.47
C GLY A 254 -15.54 -12.35 -10.32
N ALA A 255 -14.62 -12.46 -11.29
CA ALA A 255 -13.58 -13.48 -11.32
C ALA A 255 -12.62 -13.44 -10.11
N ALA A 256 -12.34 -12.23 -9.60
CA ALA A 256 -11.45 -12.00 -8.46
C ALA A 256 -12.10 -12.28 -7.09
N MET A 257 -13.40 -12.59 -7.05
CA MET A 257 -14.10 -12.96 -5.81
C MET A 257 -13.51 -14.24 -5.22
N GLY A 258 -13.29 -14.23 -3.90
CA GLY A 258 -12.70 -15.35 -3.17
C GLY A 258 -11.16 -15.31 -3.04
N ALA A 259 -10.45 -14.46 -3.81
CA ALA A 259 -9.01 -14.27 -3.63
C ALA A 259 -8.71 -13.54 -2.32
N TYR A 260 -9.37 -12.41 -2.10
CA TYR A 260 -9.18 -11.52 -0.96
C TYR A 260 -10.18 -11.79 0.18
N SER A 261 -10.53 -13.07 0.37
CA SER A 261 -11.52 -13.53 1.34
C SER A 261 -10.93 -13.65 2.74
N MET A 262 -11.80 -13.57 3.75
CA MET A 262 -11.45 -13.94 5.10
C MET A 262 -11.40 -15.47 5.23
N ASN A 263 -10.36 -16.00 5.86
CA ASN A 263 -10.34 -17.40 6.27
C ASN A 263 -11.36 -17.64 7.41
N VAL A 264 -12.08 -18.76 7.39
CA VAL A 264 -13.10 -19.08 8.41
C VAL A 264 -12.50 -19.09 9.82
N LEU A 265 -11.24 -19.53 9.95
CA LEU A 265 -10.52 -19.52 11.22
C LEU A 265 -9.78 -18.20 11.51
N GLY A 266 -9.76 -17.27 10.56
CA GLY A 266 -9.04 -16.00 10.63
C GLY A 266 -9.30 -15.16 11.88
N PRO A 267 -10.55 -15.08 12.40
CA PRO A 267 -10.83 -14.36 13.64
C PRO A 267 -10.17 -14.95 14.90
N PHE A 268 -9.87 -16.25 14.89
CA PHE A 268 -9.45 -17.01 16.07
C PHE A 268 -7.98 -17.44 16.01
N LEU A 269 -7.49 -17.81 14.83
CA LEU A 269 -6.10 -18.22 14.66
C LEU A 269 -5.17 -17.01 14.75
N PRO A 270 -4.10 -17.08 15.55
CA PRO A 270 -3.11 -16.02 15.65
C PRO A 270 -2.53 -15.65 14.29
N GLN A 271 -2.56 -14.35 13.98
CA GLN A 271 -1.94 -13.76 12.80
C GLN A 271 -1.17 -12.53 13.26
N ALA A 272 0.12 -12.43 12.92
CA ALA A 272 1.01 -11.37 13.40
C ALA A 272 1.02 -11.16 14.93
N SER A 273 0.86 -12.26 15.67
CA SER A 273 0.62 -12.28 17.10
C SER A 273 1.90 -12.58 17.89
N ALA A 274 2.33 -11.60 18.70
CA ALA A 274 3.48 -11.78 19.58
C ALA A 274 3.19 -12.79 20.70
N ALA A 275 1.93 -12.87 21.16
CA ALA A 275 1.53 -13.80 22.21
C ALA A 275 1.66 -15.27 21.79
N PHE A 276 1.68 -15.54 20.49
CA PHE A 276 1.83 -16.87 19.91
C PHE A 276 3.13 -17.02 19.12
N GLY A 277 4.15 -16.20 19.41
CA GLY A 277 5.51 -16.37 18.88
C GLY A 277 5.71 -15.99 17.41
N GLN A 278 4.72 -15.39 16.75
CA GLN A 278 4.87 -14.92 15.37
C GLN A 278 5.69 -13.62 15.37
N ILE A 279 6.75 -13.57 14.57
CA ILE A 279 7.71 -12.46 14.54
C ILE A 279 7.69 -11.75 13.18
N TRP A 280 8.02 -10.46 13.20
CA TRP A 280 8.27 -9.70 11.97
C TRP A 280 9.64 -10.06 11.39
N ASP A 281 9.69 -10.50 10.13
CA ASP A 281 10.93 -10.94 9.45
C ASP A 281 11.55 -9.87 8.52
N GLY A 282 10.93 -8.68 8.45
CA GLY A 282 11.32 -7.60 7.54
C GLY A 282 10.44 -7.47 6.29
N ARG A 283 9.62 -8.49 5.98
CA ARG A 283 8.66 -8.49 4.87
C ARG A 283 7.24 -8.74 5.35
N TRP A 284 7.05 -9.78 6.15
CA TRP A 284 5.76 -10.12 6.74
C TRP A 284 5.96 -10.81 8.10
N PHE A 285 4.93 -11.48 8.61
CA PHE A 285 4.99 -12.21 9.87
C PHE A 285 5.16 -13.70 9.64
N THR A 286 6.02 -14.34 10.42
CA THR A 286 6.24 -15.79 10.36
C THR A 286 4.98 -16.55 10.76
N GLY A 287 4.68 -17.66 10.07
CA GLY A 287 3.61 -18.57 10.46
C GLY A 287 2.20 -17.99 10.28
N THR A 288 2.03 -17.00 9.40
CA THR A 288 0.70 -16.50 9.04
C THR A 288 -0.03 -17.45 8.10
N LEU A 289 -1.33 -17.57 8.31
CA LEU A 289 -2.23 -18.33 7.46
C LEU A 289 -2.44 -17.63 6.12
N ASP A 290 -1.97 -18.26 5.03
CA ASP A 290 -2.15 -17.79 3.66
C ASP A 290 -2.53 -18.94 2.71
N ALA A 291 -3.81 -19.28 2.64
CA ALA A 291 -4.22 -20.42 1.84
C ALA A 291 -4.18 -20.17 0.31
N ASN A 292 -4.15 -18.91 -0.13
CA ASN A 292 -4.26 -18.56 -1.56
C ASN A 292 -3.32 -17.43 -2.01
N GLY A 293 -2.41 -16.96 -1.14
CA GLY A 293 -1.44 -15.90 -1.42
C GLY A 293 -1.95 -14.47 -1.18
N ALA A 294 -3.23 -14.26 -0.86
CA ALA A 294 -3.82 -12.95 -0.70
C ALA A 294 -4.61 -12.76 0.62
N GLN A 295 -4.87 -13.84 1.37
CA GLN A 295 -5.67 -13.77 2.61
C GLN A 295 -4.92 -13.11 3.77
N THR A 296 -3.59 -13.20 3.78
CA THR A 296 -2.72 -12.66 4.83
C THR A 296 -2.86 -11.17 5.02
N PHE A 297 -3.03 -10.44 3.92
CA PHE A 297 -3.25 -9.01 3.96
C PHE A 297 -4.74 -8.68 3.86
N GLU A 298 -5.41 -8.98 2.76
CA GLU A 298 -6.76 -8.45 2.52
C GLU A 298 -7.85 -9.10 3.38
N GLY A 299 -7.71 -10.41 3.57
CA GLY A 299 -8.59 -11.23 4.39
C GLY A 299 -8.29 -11.17 5.89
N TYR A 300 -7.33 -10.34 6.33
CA TYR A 300 -6.88 -10.31 7.71
C TYR A 300 -8.03 -9.96 8.67
N ALA A 301 -8.31 -10.85 9.62
CA ALA A 301 -9.45 -10.75 10.53
C ALA A 301 -9.14 -11.13 12.00
N TYR A 302 -7.88 -11.38 12.35
CA TYR A 302 -7.53 -11.80 13.72
C TYR A 302 -7.96 -10.76 14.74
N LEU A 303 -8.67 -11.23 15.77
CA LEU A 303 -9.27 -10.37 16.81
C LEU A 303 -8.24 -9.89 17.85
N GLY A 304 -7.15 -10.63 18.04
CA GLY A 304 -6.16 -10.39 19.08
C GLY A 304 -6.46 -11.14 20.37
N ALA A 305 -5.40 -11.51 21.08
CA ALA A 305 -5.47 -12.36 22.26
C ALA A 305 -6.31 -11.73 23.40
N GLY A 306 -6.25 -10.41 23.57
CA GLY A 306 -7.03 -9.70 24.59
C GLY A 306 -8.53 -9.70 24.30
N LEU A 307 -8.92 -9.44 23.05
CA LEU A 307 -10.33 -9.54 22.64
C LEU A 307 -10.84 -10.98 22.72
N LEU A 308 -10.05 -11.97 22.29
CA LEU A 308 -10.43 -13.39 22.41
C LEU A 308 -10.67 -13.77 23.88
N LEU A 309 -9.82 -13.35 24.82
CA LEU A 309 -10.02 -13.56 26.25
C LEU A 309 -11.37 -13.00 26.72
N LEU A 310 -11.72 -11.76 26.34
CA LEU A 310 -13.00 -11.16 26.71
C LEU A 310 -14.19 -11.87 26.06
N ALA A 311 -14.06 -12.28 24.80
CA ALA A 311 -15.10 -12.99 24.07
C ALA A 311 -15.41 -14.33 24.73
N PHE A 312 -14.37 -15.12 25.07
CA PHE A 312 -14.53 -16.39 25.78
C PHE A 312 -15.12 -16.19 27.18
N ALA A 313 -14.64 -15.21 27.96
CA ALA A 313 -15.18 -14.93 29.28
C ALA A 313 -16.66 -14.48 29.23
N ALA A 314 -17.02 -13.66 28.23
CA ALA A 314 -18.40 -13.23 28.02
C ALA A 314 -19.32 -14.40 27.59
N ALA A 315 -18.83 -15.30 26.74
CA ALA A 315 -19.54 -16.50 26.32
C ALA A 315 -19.75 -17.46 27.50
N ALA A 316 -18.72 -17.74 28.29
CA ALA A 316 -18.80 -18.58 29.48
C ALA A 316 -19.83 -18.05 30.48
N ARG A 317 -19.83 -16.72 30.73
CA ARG A 317 -20.84 -16.07 31.57
C ARG A 317 -22.26 -16.22 31.00
N ALA A 318 -22.44 -16.12 29.69
CA ALA A 318 -23.74 -16.27 29.06
C ALA A 318 -24.27 -17.71 29.19
N VAL A 319 -23.42 -18.71 28.91
CA VAL A 319 -23.75 -20.14 29.08
C VAL A 319 -24.11 -20.45 30.53
N TRP A 320 -23.32 -19.97 31.50
CA TRP A 320 -23.60 -20.20 32.92
C TRP A 320 -24.91 -19.55 33.38
N GLY A 321 -25.24 -18.37 32.85
CA GLY A 321 -26.52 -17.70 33.12
C GLY A 321 -27.73 -18.45 32.56
N MET A 322 -27.60 -19.06 31.37
CA MET A 322 -28.65 -19.91 30.78
C MET A 322 -28.84 -21.19 31.59
N ALA A 323 -27.75 -21.84 32.02
CA ALA A 323 -27.80 -23.03 32.86
C ALA A 323 -28.49 -22.81 34.22
N ARG A 324 -28.52 -21.56 34.72
CA ARG A 324 -29.20 -21.16 35.96
C ARG A 324 -30.64 -20.66 35.75
N GLY A 325 -31.27 -20.97 34.62
CA GLY A 325 -32.68 -20.63 34.35
C GLY A 325 -32.91 -19.16 34.00
N GLY A 326 -31.86 -18.41 33.67
CA GLY A 326 -31.95 -17.00 33.26
C GLY A 326 -32.49 -16.81 31.83
N VAL A 327 -33.72 -17.26 31.56
CA VAL A 327 -34.37 -17.15 30.24
C VAL A 327 -35.68 -16.37 30.39
N GLY A 328 -35.56 -15.06 30.60
CA GLY A 328 -36.72 -14.19 30.78
C GLY A 328 -36.41 -12.75 30.36
N ARG A 329 -36.66 -12.44 29.08
CA ARG A 329 -36.84 -11.10 28.43
C ARG A 329 -36.43 -11.10 26.93
N HIS A 330 -36.62 -12.21 26.21
CA HIS A 330 -36.04 -12.36 24.86
C HIS A 330 -36.83 -11.68 23.74
N LYS A 331 -38.17 -11.60 23.81
CA LYS A 331 -38.99 -11.16 22.67
C LYS A 331 -38.77 -9.68 22.27
N MET A 332 -38.69 -8.77 23.25
CA MET A 332 -38.48 -7.34 23.01
C MET A 332 -37.01 -6.98 22.72
N ALA A 333 -36.06 -7.78 23.21
CA ALA A 333 -34.65 -7.64 22.83
C ALA A 333 -34.40 -8.15 21.39
N TRP A 334 -35.14 -9.19 20.98
CA TRP A 334 -35.07 -9.77 19.65
C TRP A 334 -35.55 -8.80 18.57
N SER A 335 -36.76 -8.23 18.66
CA SER A 335 -37.25 -7.27 17.67
C SER A 335 -36.35 -6.02 17.54
N ARG A 336 -35.66 -5.65 18.63
CA ARG A 336 -34.74 -4.51 18.68
C ARG A 336 -33.41 -4.77 17.97
N PHE A 337 -32.76 -5.91 18.23
CA PHE A 337 -31.38 -6.16 17.78
C PHE A 337 -31.23 -7.25 16.72
N CYS A 338 -32.29 -8.00 16.41
CA CYS A 338 -32.29 -9.02 15.36
C CYS A 338 -31.85 -8.47 13.98
N PRO A 339 -32.32 -7.29 13.53
CA PRO A 339 -31.84 -6.71 12.28
C PRO A 339 -30.32 -6.52 12.23
N LEU A 340 -29.71 -6.06 13.33
CA LEU A 340 -28.26 -5.86 13.41
C LEU A 340 -27.54 -7.21 13.43
N LEU A 341 -28.06 -8.20 14.16
CA LEU A 341 -27.49 -9.55 14.18
C LEU A 341 -27.50 -10.17 12.77
N ILE A 342 -28.61 -10.07 12.04
CA ILE A 342 -28.73 -10.55 10.65
C ILE A 342 -27.70 -9.85 9.77
N ALA A 343 -27.58 -8.52 9.86
CA ALA A 343 -26.61 -7.76 9.08
C ALA A 343 -25.16 -8.22 9.35
N LEU A 344 -24.79 -8.45 10.62
CA LEU A 344 -23.46 -8.95 10.99
C LEU A 344 -23.19 -10.37 10.48
N VAL A 345 -24.21 -11.24 10.49
CA VAL A 345 -24.11 -12.59 9.89
C VAL A 345 -23.91 -12.50 8.38
N ILE A 346 -24.70 -11.67 7.69
CA ILE A 346 -24.56 -11.47 6.24
C ILE A 346 -23.16 -10.96 5.89
N LEU A 347 -22.64 -9.96 6.62
CA LEU A 347 -21.30 -9.43 6.40
C LEU A 347 -20.21 -10.48 6.68
N THR A 348 -20.41 -11.35 7.67
CA THR A 348 -19.48 -12.46 7.95
C THR A 348 -19.47 -13.48 6.82
N LEU A 349 -20.64 -13.90 6.35
CA LEU A 349 -20.77 -14.83 5.23
C LEU A 349 -20.19 -14.24 3.95
N TRP A 350 -20.41 -12.95 3.71
CA TRP A 350 -19.80 -12.26 2.58
C TRP A 350 -18.28 -12.15 2.72
N ALA A 351 -17.76 -11.88 3.93
CA ALA A 351 -16.32 -11.85 4.16
C ALA A 351 -15.65 -13.18 3.83
N ILE A 352 -16.28 -14.31 4.17
CA ILE A 352 -15.84 -15.66 3.79
C ILE A 352 -15.96 -15.86 2.27
N GLY A 353 -17.08 -15.46 1.68
CA GLY A 353 -17.30 -15.43 0.24
C GLY A 353 -17.43 -16.81 -0.42
N PRO A 354 -17.33 -16.88 -1.77
CA PRO A 354 -17.66 -18.08 -2.54
C PRO A 354 -16.61 -19.20 -2.47
N ARG A 355 -15.42 -18.91 -1.93
CA ARG A 355 -14.30 -19.86 -1.77
C ARG A 355 -13.85 -19.91 -0.30
N PRO A 356 -14.65 -20.52 0.59
CA PRO A 356 -14.32 -20.62 2.00
C PRO A 356 -13.10 -21.51 2.25
N TYR A 357 -12.10 -20.96 2.93
CA TYR A 357 -10.95 -21.71 3.45
C TYR A 357 -11.08 -21.92 4.96
N LEU A 358 -10.81 -23.15 5.42
CA LEU A 358 -10.66 -23.52 6.82
C LEU A 358 -9.19 -23.87 7.06
N GLY A 359 -8.43 -22.93 7.63
CA GLY A 359 -6.97 -23.08 7.61
C GLY A 359 -6.47 -23.10 6.17
N MET A 360 -5.62 -24.07 5.82
CA MET A 360 -5.09 -24.22 4.46
C MET A 360 -6.04 -24.96 3.51
N LYS A 361 -7.15 -25.53 4.01
CA LYS A 361 -8.06 -26.36 3.23
C LYS A 361 -9.18 -25.52 2.61
N LEU A 362 -9.28 -25.54 1.28
CA LEU A 362 -10.48 -25.06 0.57
C LEU A 362 -11.64 -26.02 0.87
N LEU A 363 -12.76 -25.52 1.37
CA LEU A 363 -13.93 -26.35 1.69
C LEU A 363 -14.76 -26.68 0.44
N PHE A 364 -15.06 -25.65 -0.36
CA PHE A 364 -15.77 -25.76 -1.64
C PHE A 364 -15.55 -24.49 -2.47
N ASP A 365 -15.92 -24.52 -3.76
CA ASP A 365 -15.76 -23.40 -4.71
C ASP A 365 -17.08 -23.15 -5.44
N LEU A 366 -17.71 -22.00 -5.16
CA LEU A 366 -18.97 -21.61 -5.81
C LEU A 366 -18.71 -20.82 -7.10
N PRO A 367 -19.56 -21.01 -8.13
CA PRO A 367 -19.48 -20.20 -9.34
C PRO A 367 -19.65 -18.72 -9.01
N ARG A 368 -18.82 -17.90 -9.66
CA ARG A 368 -18.80 -16.45 -9.46
C ARG A 368 -19.81 -15.78 -10.39
N PRO A 369 -20.49 -14.71 -9.95
CA PRO A 369 -21.40 -13.96 -10.81
C PRO A 369 -20.65 -13.36 -12.00
N THR A 370 -21.27 -13.41 -13.18
CA THR A 370 -20.72 -12.89 -14.44
C THR A 370 -21.54 -11.70 -14.95
N GLY A 371 -21.05 -11.04 -16.01
CA GLY A 371 -21.69 -9.85 -16.59
C GLY A 371 -21.76 -8.68 -15.61
N LYS A 372 -22.76 -7.80 -15.81
CA LYS A 372 -22.91 -6.56 -15.03
C LYS A 372 -23.02 -6.77 -13.51
N LEU A 373 -23.65 -7.86 -13.09
CA LEU A 373 -23.75 -8.21 -11.66
C LEU A 373 -22.38 -8.61 -11.11
N GLY A 374 -21.62 -9.40 -11.87
CA GLY A 374 -20.22 -9.72 -11.57
C GLY A 374 -19.35 -8.47 -11.48
N ASP A 375 -19.52 -7.51 -12.39
CA ASP A 375 -18.76 -6.26 -12.39
C ASP A 375 -19.07 -5.39 -11.16
N LEU A 376 -20.35 -5.27 -10.80
CA LEU A 376 -20.78 -4.50 -9.64
C LEU A 376 -20.28 -5.11 -8.32
N ILE A 377 -20.40 -6.42 -8.17
CA ILE A 377 -19.92 -7.13 -6.97
C ILE A 377 -18.38 -7.13 -6.95
N GLY A 378 -17.74 -7.25 -8.12
CA GLY A 378 -16.29 -7.21 -8.29
C GLY A 378 -15.64 -5.91 -7.82
N LEU A 379 -16.38 -4.79 -7.80
CA LEU A 379 -15.91 -3.53 -7.19
C LEU A 379 -15.48 -3.73 -5.73
N PHE A 380 -16.08 -4.71 -5.05
CA PHE A 380 -15.83 -5.09 -3.67
C PHE A 380 -15.18 -6.47 -3.53
N ARG A 381 -14.32 -6.86 -4.48
CA ARG A 381 -13.59 -8.14 -4.48
C ARG A 381 -12.79 -8.40 -3.21
N ALA A 382 -12.32 -7.36 -2.52
CA ALA A 382 -11.68 -7.47 -1.20
C ALA A 382 -12.71 -7.58 -0.07
N HIS A 383 -13.62 -8.55 -0.19
CA HIS A 383 -14.77 -8.68 0.70
C HIS A 383 -14.40 -9.18 2.10
N GLY A 384 -13.22 -9.80 2.31
CA GLY A 384 -12.74 -10.18 3.64
C GLY A 384 -12.72 -9.02 4.65
N ARG A 385 -12.53 -7.80 4.14
CA ARG A 385 -12.55 -6.53 4.89
C ARG A 385 -13.88 -6.28 5.64
N PHE A 386 -14.99 -6.85 5.16
CA PHE A 386 -16.31 -6.65 5.76
C PHE A 386 -16.47 -7.28 7.14
N PHE A 387 -15.58 -8.19 7.54
CA PHE A 387 -15.61 -8.76 8.89
C PHE A 387 -15.18 -7.76 9.99
N TRP A 388 -14.42 -6.71 9.67
CA TRP A 388 -13.87 -5.83 10.71
C TRP A 388 -14.94 -5.20 11.61
N ILE A 389 -16.08 -4.82 11.03
CA ILE A 389 -17.21 -4.29 11.80
C ILE A 389 -17.81 -5.36 12.74
N VAL A 390 -17.79 -6.63 12.33
CA VAL A 390 -18.23 -7.76 13.17
C VAL A 390 -17.29 -7.92 14.36
N GLY A 391 -15.97 -7.81 14.15
CA GLY A 391 -14.98 -7.82 15.23
C GLY A 391 -15.21 -6.73 16.28
N TYR A 392 -15.54 -5.50 15.87
CA TYR A 392 -15.90 -4.44 16.81
C TYR A 392 -17.24 -4.68 17.53
N ALA A 393 -18.22 -5.29 16.86
CA ALA A 393 -19.47 -5.69 17.51
C ALA A 393 -19.22 -6.76 18.58
N ILE A 394 -18.34 -7.73 18.32
CA ILE A 394 -17.90 -8.75 19.30
C ILE A 394 -17.22 -8.07 20.48
N LEU A 395 -16.28 -7.14 20.24
CA LEU A 395 -15.60 -6.37 21.29
C LEU A 395 -16.60 -5.60 22.17
N ALA A 396 -17.53 -4.86 21.57
CA ALA A 396 -18.52 -4.09 22.30
C ALA A 396 -19.45 -4.99 23.13
N LEU A 397 -19.88 -6.13 22.56
CA LEU A 397 -20.72 -7.11 23.25
C LEU A 397 -19.97 -7.73 24.44
N ALA A 398 -18.73 -8.16 24.24
CA ALA A 398 -17.90 -8.76 25.27
C ALA A 398 -17.70 -7.80 26.45
N ILE A 399 -17.29 -6.56 26.18
CA ILE A 399 -17.14 -5.52 27.22
C ILE A 399 -18.47 -5.26 27.92
N THR A 400 -19.59 -5.14 27.20
CA THR A 400 -20.91 -4.91 27.81
C THR A 400 -21.32 -6.06 28.74
N ARG A 401 -20.95 -7.30 28.43
CA ARG A 401 -21.24 -8.48 29.26
C ARG A 401 -20.35 -8.52 30.51
N ILE A 402 -19.07 -8.22 30.36
CA ILE A 402 -18.10 -8.16 31.46
C ILE A 402 -18.37 -6.97 32.38
N ASP A 403 -18.82 -5.83 31.83
CA ASP A 403 -19.20 -4.66 32.62
C ASP A 403 -20.34 -4.99 33.60
N LYS A 404 -21.21 -5.94 33.26
CA LYS A 404 -22.30 -6.40 34.14
C LYS A 404 -21.87 -7.35 35.26
N LEU A 405 -20.58 -7.66 35.42
CA LEU A 405 -20.09 -8.41 36.57
C LEU A 405 -20.26 -7.57 37.85
N GLU A 406 -20.72 -8.22 38.91
CA GLU A 406 -20.93 -7.61 40.23
C GLU A 406 -19.59 -7.30 40.91
N SER A 407 -18.67 -8.27 40.90
CA SER A 407 -17.31 -8.09 41.42
C SER A 407 -16.54 -7.05 40.62
N ALA A 408 -16.30 -5.89 41.25
CA ALA A 408 -15.51 -4.82 40.66
C ALA A 408 -14.06 -5.24 40.39
N ARG A 409 -13.49 -6.08 41.26
CA ARG A 409 -12.13 -6.63 41.12
C ARG A 409 -12.03 -7.54 39.90
N LEU A 410 -12.96 -8.48 39.74
CA LEU A 410 -12.96 -9.39 38.59
C LEU A 410 -13.20 -8.63 37.27
N ARG A 411 -14.17 -7.71 37.24
CA ARG A 411 -14.44 -6.87 36.08
C ARG A 411 -13.21 -6.04 35.67
N GLY A 412 -12.63 -5.32 36.64
CA GLY A 412 -11.46 -4.48 36.40
C GLY A 412 -10.25 -5.30 35.99
N GLY A 413 -9.99 -6.41 36.70
CA GLY A 413 -8.89 -7.32 36.43
C GLY A 413 -8.97 -7.97 35.05
N LEU A 414 -10.13 -8.49 34.64
CA LEU A 414 -10.30 -9.09 33.31
C LEU A 414 -10.12 -8.06 32.19
N LEU A 415 -10.70 -6.87 32.32
CA LEU A 415 -10.56 -5.82 31.31
C LEU A 415 -9.12 -5.29 31.23
N ALA A 416 -8.44 -5.15 32.37
CA ALA A 416 -7.04 -4.71 32.42
C ALA A 416 -6.11 -5.78 31.84
N LEU A 417 -6.30 -7.06 32.21
CA LEU A 417 -5.55 -8.18 31.66
C LEU A 417 -5.75 -8.29 30.14
N ALA A 418 -6.99 -8.18 29.67
CA ALA A 418 -7.28 -8.17 28.24
C ALA A 418 -6.60 -7.00 27.51
N ALA A 419 -6.62 -5.80 28.08
CA ALA A 419 -5.92 -4.65 27.48
C ALA A 419 -4.40 -4.87 27.44
N LEU A 420 -3.79 -5.34 28.53
CA LEU A 420 -2.35 -5.64 28.58
C LEU A 420 -1.96 -6.75 27.60
N LEU A 421 -2.75 -7.82 27.54
CA LEU A 421 -2.54 -8.92 26.61
C LEU A 421 -2.67 -8.44 25.16
N GLN A 422 -3.65 -7.59 24.86
CA GLN A 422 -3.80 -7.00 23.53
C GLN A 422 -2.61 -6.13 23.14
N VAL A 423 -2.10 -5.30 24.05
CA VAL A 423 -0.92 -4.45 23.80
C VAL A 423 0.32 -5.31 23.54
N PHE A 424 0.54 -6.34 24.37
CA PHE A 424 1.63 -7.28 24.20
C PHE A 424 1.56 -8.00 22.86
N ASP A 425 0.37 -8.50 22.51
CA ASP A 425 0.11 -9.24 21.28
C ASP A 425 0.46 -8.42 20.03
N MET A 426 0.20 -7.11 20.08
CA MET A 426 0.44 -6.17 18.99
C MET A 426 1.90 -5.68 18.86
N THR A 427 2.82 -6.09 19.74
CA THR A 427 4.20 -5.57 19.72
C THR A 427 4.93 -5.86 18.41
N GLN A 428 4.75 -7.03 17.81
CA GLN A 428 5.37 -7.39 16.53
C GLN A 428 4.73 -6.63 15.37
N MET A 429 3.41 -6.46 15.39
CA MET A 429 2.71 -5.62 14.42
C MET A 429 3.23 -4.18 14.44
N ILE A 430 3.39 -3.60 15.64
CA ILE A 430 3.95 -2.25 15.81
C ILE A 430 5.36 -2.16 15.22
N ARG A 431 6.22 -3.16 15.43
CA ARG A 431 7.56 -3.22 14.82
C ARG A 431 7.50 -3.27 13.30
N GLY A 432 6.58 -4.05 12.74
CA GLY A 432 6.37 -4.14 11.29
C GLY A 432 5.95 -2.80 10.70
N VAL A 433 4.91 -2.18 11.26
CA VAL A 433 4.43 -0.85 10.81
C VAL A 433 5.56 0.18 10.90
N ARG A 434 6.28 0.26 12.02
CA ARG A 434 7.43 1.16 12.17
C ARG A 434 8.51 0.96 11.11
N THR A 435 8.71 -0.27 10.65
CA THR A 435 9.71 -0.60 9.63
C THR A 435 9.26 -0.16 8.24
N THR A 436 7.95 -0.22 7.97
CA THR A 436 7.35 0.22 6.70
C THR A 436 7.60 1.70 6.42
N TYR A 437 7.53 2.56 7.44
CA TYR A 437 7.72 4.02 7.33
C TYR A 437 9.17 4.48 7.42
N LYS A 438 10.14 3.57 7.27
CA LYS A 438 11.55 3.95 7.15
C LYS A 438 11.88 4.26 5.69
N PRO A 439 12.61 5.36 5.40
CA PRO A 439 13.10 5.65 4.07
C PRO A 439 14.00 4.52 3.57
N VAL A 440 13.94 4.24 2.27
CA VAL A 440 14.81 3.27 1.60
C VAL A 440 15.27 3.83 0.26
N ALA A 441 16.26 3.18 -0.35
CA ALA A 441 16.68 3.55 -1.68
C ALA A 441 15.50 3.43 -2.69
N PRO A 442 15.29 4.45 -3.54
CA PRO A 442 14.28 4.39 -4.59
C PRO A 442 14.72 3.46 -5.72
N LEU A 443 13.78 3.12 -6.60
CA LEU A 443 14.04 2.32 -7.82
C LEU A 443 14.55 3.17 -9.00
N TYR A 444 14.94 4.42 -8.76
CA TYR A 444 15.40 5.36 -9.76
C TYR A 444 16.63 6.14 -9.26
N ASP A 445 17.36 6.77 -10.17
CA ASP A 445 18.58 7.51 -9.86
C ASP A 445 18.29 8.81 -9.11
N ALA A 446 19.05 9.07 -8.02
CA ALA A 446 18.79 10.18 -7.10
C ALA A 446 18.72 11.56 -7.78
N VAL A 447 19.35 11.71 -8.94
CA VAL A 447 19.32 12.95 -9.74
C VAL A 447 17.91 13.34 -10.18
N VAL A 448 17.02 12.37 -10.42
CA VAL A 448 15.60 12.63 -10.73
C VAL A 448 14.91 13.43 -9.61
N ARG A 449 15.36 13.22 -8.37
CA ARG A 449 14.85 13.90 -7.18
C ARG A 449 15.56 15.24 -6.90
N THR A 450 16.81 15.42 -7.30
CA THR A 450 17.61 16.58 -6.86
C THR A 450 17.85 17.61 -7.94
N ASP A 451 17.84 17.22 -9.21
CA ASP A 451 18.23 18.09 -10.31
C ASP A 451 17.04 18.90 -10.84
N PRO A 452 17.18 20.24 -10.99
CA PRO A 452 16.14 21.10 -11.55
C PRO A 452 15.71 20.74 -12.98
N ALA A 453 16.50 19.96 -13.73
CA ALA A 453 16.16 19.49 -15.07
C ALA A 453 14.88 18.65 -15.13
N PHE A 454 14.39 18.15 -13.98
CA PHE A 454 13.17 17.36 -13.85
C PHE A 454 11.94 18.16 -13.38
N GLU A 455 12.10 19.45 -13.06
CA GLU A 455 11.03 20.32 -12.54
C GLU A 455 10.08 20.82 -13.64
N HIS A 456 8.77 20.83 -13.37
CA HIS A 456 7.73 21.37 -14.25
C HIS A 456 7.67 20.70 -15.64
N ARG A 457 8.00 19.41 -15.72
CA ARG A 457 8.05 18.67 -17.00
C ARG A 457 6.90 17.68 -17.13
N PRO A 458 6.32 17.52 -18.33
CA PRO A 458 5.50 16.37 -18.66
C PRO A 458 6.33 15.10 -18.74
N TRP A 459 5.83 14.00 -18.18
CA TRP A 459 6.43 12.68 -18.26
C TRP A 459 5.56 11.73 -19.09
N ARG A 460 6.19 11.14 -20.10
CA ARG A 460 5.60 10.15 -21.01
C ARG A 460 6.28 8.80 -20.76
N PHE A 461 5.58 7.87 -20.13
CA PHE A 461 6.07 6.51 -19.91
C PHE A 461 5.77 5.63 -21.12
N GLN A 462 6.74 4.78 -21.46
CA GLN A 462 6.65 3.76 -22.50
C GLN A 462 7.31 2.46 -22.01
N PRO A 463 6.57 1.33 -21.94
CA PRO A 463 5.12 1.21 -22.04
C PRO A 463 4.40 1.90 -20.86
N LEU A 464 3.06 1.94 -20.90
CA LEU A 464 2.24 2.37 -19.76
C LEU A 464 2.26 1.31 -18.64
N VAL A 465 1.91 1.71 -17.41
CA VAL A 465 1.88 0.84 -16.22
C VAL A 465 1.02 -0.41 -16.39
N GLU A 466 -0.05 -0.34 -17.19
CA GLU A 466 -0.90 -1.50 -17.50
C GLU A 466 -0.25 -2.53 -18.44
N CYS A 467 0.85 -2.16 -19.10
CA CYS A 467 1.50 -2.92 -20.16
C CYS A 467 2.81 -3.56 -19.70
N VAL A 468 3.14 -3.47 -18.41
CA VAL A 468 4.39 -3.99 -17.85
C VAL A 468 4.14 -4.98 -16.70
N GLY A 469 5.16 -5.77 -16.37
CA GLY A 469 5.13 -6.64 -15.19
C GLY A 469 5.19 -5.85 -13.87
N ALA A 470 4.96 -6.53 -12.76
CA ALA A 470 4.86 -5.89 -11.44
C ALA A 470 6.10 -5.08 -11.04
N ASP A 471 7.31 -5.59 -11.31
CA ASP A 471 8.56 -4.91 -10.95
C ASP A 471 8.69 -3.55 -11.65
N ASP A 472 8.52 -3.53 -12.97
CA ASP A 472 8.60 -2.31 -13.79
C ASP A 472 7.41 -1.37 -13.50
N GLY A 473 6.25 -1.94 -13.17
CA GLY A 473 5.08 -1.18 -12.73
C GLY A 473 5.36 -0.35 -11.47
N TRP A 474 6.08 -0.92 -10.49
CA TRP A 474 6.49 -0.17 -9.29
C TRP A 474 7.50 0.94 -9.59
N VAL A 475 8.37 0.76 -10.60
CA VAL A 475 9.26 1.83 -11.08
C VAL A 475 8.44 2.98 -11.67
N ILE A 476 7.45 2.67 -12.53
CA ILE A 476 6.55 3.67 -13.11
C ILE A 476 5.78 4.42 -12.02
N VAL A 477 5.22 3.71 -11.03
CA VAL A 477 4.53 4.31 -9.89
C VAL A 477 5.41 5.32 -9.16
N GLN A 478 6.66 4.95 -8.84
CA GLN A 478 7.58 5.85 -8.12
C GLN A 478 8.00 7.06 -8.97
N LEU A 479 8.37 6.84 -10.24
CA LEU A 479 8.76 7.91 -11.15
C LEU A 479 7.59 8.86 -11.46
N SER A 480 6.39 8.33 -11.65
CA SER A 480 5.18 9.14 -11.84
C SER A 480 4.88 9.99 -10.61
N GLY A 481 5.03 9.40 -9.41
CA GLY A 481 4.96 10.14 -8.15
C GLY A 481 5.99 11.28 -8.07
N GLN A 482 7.23 11.05 -8.52
CA GLN A 482 8.24 12.11 -8.58
C GLN A 482 7.89 13.19 -9.59
N ALA A 483 7.47 12.81 -10.81
CA ALA A 483 7.04 13.75 -11.83
C ALA A 483 6.01 14.75 -11.28
N LEU A 484 5.01 14.23 -10.57
CA LEU A 484 3.94 15.04 -9.96
C LEU A 484 4.45 15.86 -8.78
N ARG A 485 5.28 15.27 -7.90
CA ARG A 485 5.89 15.99 -6.78
C ARG A 485 6.76 17.16 -7.26
N ARG A 486 7.39 17.04 -8.43
CA ARG A 486 8.19 18.08 -9.11
C ARG A 486 7.37 19.00 -10.02
N HIS A 487 6.09 19.19 -9.70
CA HIS A 487 5.16 20.09 -10.40
C HIS A 487 4.96 19.77 -11.88
N GLY A 488 5.24 18.52 -12.28
CA GLY A 488 5.02 18.00 -13.62
C GLY A 488 3.66 17.33 -13.79
N VAL A 489 3.56 16.54 -14.86
CA VAL A 489 2.42 15.67 -15.17
C VAL A 489 2.93 14.31 -15.66
N SER A 490 2.06 13.31 -15.67
CA SER A 490 2.32 11.95 -16.09
C SER A 490 1.21 11.46 -17.01
N ASN A 491 1.52 10.59 -17.97
CA ASN A 491 0.53 9.83 -18.74
C ASN A 491 0.27 8.42 -18.15
N SER A 492 1.05 8.02 -17.15
CA SER A 492 1.04 6.67 -16.56
C SER A 492 0.96 6.70 -15.04
N GLY A 493 0.16 7.64 -14.53
CA GLY A 493 -0.17 7.72 -13.11
C GLY A 493 -0.88 6.45 -12.65
N PRO A 494 -0.45 5.87 -11.51
CA PRO A 494 -1.04 4.63 -11.02
C PRO A 494 -2.48 4.83 -10.55
N SER A 495 -3.26 3.76 -10.62
CA SER A 495 -4.65 3.68 -10.19
C SER A 495 -4.90 2.32 -9.55
N ALA A 496 -5.82 2.25 -8.58
CA ALA A 496 -6.28 1.01 -7.96
C ALA A 496 -6.96 0.06 -8.96
N ARG A 497 -7.28 0.55 -10.16
CA ARG A 497 -7.94 -0.18 -11.24
C ARG A 497 -7.22 0.07 -12.56
N ALA A 498 -6.95 -1.02 -13.27
CA ALA A 498 -6.32 -0.99 -14.59
C ALA A 498 -7.27 -0.37 -15.62
N PHE A 499 -6.73 0.49 -16.48
CA PHE A 499 -7.46 1.02 -17.62
C PHE A 499 -7.26 0.15 -18.85
N ASN A 500 -8.24 0.16 -19.77
CA ASN A 500 -8.00 -0.40 -21.10
C ASN A 500 -7.25 0.63 -21.93
N VAL A 501 -5.95 0.42 -22.12
CA VAL A 501 -5.06 1.34 -22.85
C VAL A 501 -4.31 0.59 -23.94
N SER A 502 -3.89 1.32 -24.97
CA SER A 502 -2.98 0.76 -25.97
C SER A 502 -1.61 0.54 -25.34
N CYS A 503 -1.04 -0.65 -25.58
CA CYS A 503 0.35 -0.97 -25.24
C CYS A 503 1.31 -0.72 -26.40
N GLU A 504 0.83 -0.12 -27.49
CA GLU A 504 1.69 0.33 -28.58
C GLU A 504 2.51 1.53 -28.15
N ILE A 505 3.77 1.56 -28.62
CA ILE A 505 4.66 2.68 -28.37
C ILE A 505 4.18 3.87 -29.19
N ASP A 506 3.98 5.00 -28.52
CA ASP A 506 3.67 6.28 -29.18
C ASP A 506 4.82 6.65 -30.13
N ALA A 507 4.52 6.82 -31.42
CA ALA A 507 5.50 7.19 -32.43
C ALA A 507 6.26 8.48 -32.04
N ALA A 508 5.57 9.45 -31.42
CA ALA A 508 6.19 10.69 -30.95
C ALA A 508 7.17 10.48 -29.79
N ALA A 509 7.11 9.35 -29.08
CA ALA A 509 8.09 8.99 -28.06
C ALA A 509 9.41 8.50 -28.65
N THR A 510 9.42 8.03 -29.90
CA THR A 510 10.62 7.45 -30.54
C THR A 510 11.52 8.47 -31.24
N VAL A 511 11.08 9.73 -31.30
CA VAL A 511 11.81 10.83 -31.95
C VAL A 511 12.46 11.74 -30.90
N ASN A 512 13.60 12.35 -31.24
CA ASN A 512 14.25 13.36 -30.40
C ASN A 512 13.28 14.50 -30.06
N ALA A 513 13.37 15.02 -28.83
CA ALA A 513 12.54 16.13 -28.39
C ALA A 513 12.83 17.40 -29.22
N GLY A 514 11.80 17.90 -29.91
CA GLY A 514 11.88 19.08 -30.77
C GLY A 514 12.18 20.37 -29.99
N PRO A 515 12.46 21.48 -30.69
CA PRO A 515 12.61 22.79 -30.04
C PRO A 515 11.37 23.15 -29.21
N GLY A 516 11.57 23.47 -27.93
CA GLY A 516 10.48 23.80 -26.99
C GLY A 516 9.79 22.60 -26.33
N ASP A 517 10.03 21.36 -26.78
CA ASP A 517 9.50 20.17 -26.11
C ASP A 517 10.32 19.85 -24.85
N ARG A 518 9.70 20.10 -23.70
CA ARG A 518 10.25 19.76 -22.38
C ARG A 518 9.70 18.44 -21.85
N THR A 519 9.12 17.56 -22.66
CA THR A 519 8.67 16.24 -22.21
C THR A 519 9.87 15.37 -21.85
N ILE A 520 9.73 14.58 -20.78
CA ILE A 520 10.62 13.47 -20.45
C ILE A 520 9.94 12.20 -20.91
N THR A 521 10.57 11.48 -21.84
CA THR A 521 10.14 10.14 -22.21
C THR A 521 10.87 9.14 -21.33
N ALA A 522 10.15 8.42 -20.47
CA ALA A 522 10.68 7.37 -19.61
C ALA A 522 10.40 6.00 -20.24
N VAL A 523 11.44 5.35 -20.76
CA VAL A 523 11.35 4.00 -21.32
C VAL A 523 11.68 3.02 -20.22
N ILE A 524 10.72 2.23 -19.76
CA ILE A 524 10.88 1.35 -18.59
C ILE A 524 10.97 -0.10 -19.03
N GLY A 525 12.00 -0.81 -18.57
CA GLY A 525 12.18 -2.21 -18.88
C GLY A 525 13.59 -2.74 -18.63
N ASP A 526 13.73 -4.06 -18.70
CA ASP A 526 15.02 -4.74 -18.65
C ASP A 526 15.65 -4.77 -20.06
N ARG A 527 16.71 -3.97 -20.24
CA ARG A 527 17.43 -3.82 -21.52
C ARG A 527 17.96 -5.13 -22.09
N SER A 528 18.27 -6.13 -21.26
CA SER A 528 18.73 -7.44 -21.75
C SER A 528 17.59 -8.30 -22.28
N LYS A 529 16.38 -8.12 -21.76
CA LYS A 529 15.23 -8.99 -22.07
C LYS A 529 14.29 -8.39 -23.08
N GLN A 530 14.23 -7.06 -23.15
CA GLN A 530 13.28 -6.31 -23.97
C GLN A 530 14.01 -5.51 -25.07
N THR A 531 14.96 -6.15 -25.76
CA THR A 531 15.77 -5.52 -26.82
C THR A 531 14.91 -4.83 -27.88
N THR A 532 13.81 -5.45 -28.29
CA THR A 532 12.85 -4.90 -29.26
C THR A 532 12.20 -3.59 -28.80
N LEU A 533 11.98 -3.39 -27.49
CA LEU A 533 11.49 -2.13 -26.94
C LEU A 533 12.55 -1.05 -27.09
N PHE A 534 13.79 -1.31 -26.65
CA PHE A 534 14.88 -0.34 -26.65
C PHE A 534 15.43 -0.02 -28.05
N ASP A 535 15.35 -0.98 -28.98
CA ASP A 535 15.70 -0.79 -30.40
C ASP A 535 14.83 0.28 -31.06
N ARG A 536 13.58 0.48 -30.60
CA ARG A 536 12.71 1.55 -31.12
C ARG A 536 13.20 2.96 -30.78
N PHE A 537 14.05 3.08 -29.77
CA PHE A 537 14.61 4.36 -29.31
C PHE A 537 16.09 4.53 -29.73
N LYS A 538 16.63 3.64 -30.57
CA LYS A 538 18.04 3.67 -30.98
C LYS A 538 18.45 4.94 -31.75
N GLU A 539 17.50 5.54 -32.47
CA GLU A 539 17.72 6.76 -33.25
C GLU A 539 17.67 8.03 -32.39
N ARG A 540 17.30 7.90 -31.11
CA ARG A 540 17.30 9.04 -30.18
C ARG A 540 18.70 9.30 -29.64
N SER A 541 19.17 10.53 -29.81
CA SER A 541 20.45 11.00 -29.28
C SER A 541 20.31 11.72 -27.94
N ASP A 542 19.08 11.95 -27.48
CA ASP A 542 18.75 12.64 -26.23
C ASP A 542 18.35 11.69 -25.09
N CYS A 543 18.72 10.42 -25.19
CA CYS A 543 18.44 9.38 -24.19
C CYS A 543 19.62 9.15 -23.24
N TYR A 544 19.29 8.90 -21.97
CA TYR A 544 20.25 8.62 -20.91
C TYR A 544 19.80 7.38 -20.15
N ALA A 545 20.75 6.49 -19.85
CA ALA A 545 20.49 5.28 -19.11
C ALA A 545 20.28 5.59 -17.62
N PHE A 546 19.35 4.87 -17.01
CA PHE A 546 19.17 4.81 -15.58
C PHE A 546 18.89 3.35 -15.18
N THR A 547 18.86 3.07 -13.87
CA THR A 547 18.91 1.69 -13.35
C THR A 547 17.90 0.69 -13.96
N ARG A 548 16.70 1.15 -14.35
CA ARG A 548 15.61 0.30 -14.89
C ARG A 548 15.06 0.76 -16.25
N GLY A 549 15.86 1.49 -17.02
CA GLY A 549 15.44 1.95 -18.35
C GLY A 549 16.20 3.14 -18.90
N LEU A 550 15.52 3.96 -19.70
CA LEU A 550 16.05 5.20 -20.27
C LEU A 550 15.18 6.40 -19.89
N LEU A 551 15.81 7.55 -19.68
CA LEU A 551 15.15 8.86 -19.64
C LEU A 551 15.63 9.65 -20.85
N CYS A 552 14.70 10.05 -21.71
CA CYS A 552 15.00 10.76 -22.93
C CYS A 552 14.34 12.13 -22.97
N GLY A 553 15.08 13.14 -23.41
CA GLY A 553 14.59 14.49 -23.57
C GLY A 553 15.68 15.55 -23.47
N ARG A 554 15.30 16.80 -23.75
CA ARG A 554 16.22 17.94 -23.67
C ARG A 554 16.73 18.19 -22.26
N ASP A 555 17.90 18.80 -22.19
CA ASP A 555 18.56 19.29 -20.96
C ASP A 555 18.90 18.20 -19.93
N LEU A 556 18.86 16.92 -20.33
CA LEU A 556 19.26 15.81 -19.47
C LEU A 556 20.79 15.57 -19.47
N ALA A 557 21.52 16.07 -20.47
CA ALA A 557 22.99 15.93 -20.58
C ALA A 557 23.74 16.43 -19.34
N GLN A 558 23.25 17.54 -18.77
CA GLN A 558 23.87 18.21 -17.62
C GLN A 558 23.59 17.53 -16.27
N THR A 559 22.70 16.54 -16.25
CA THR A 559 22.31 15.83 -15.02
C THR A 559 23.36 14.80 -14.58
N GLY A 560 24.32 14.46 -15.45
CA GLY A 560 25.33 13.45 -15.17
C GLY A 560 24.82 12.01 -15.28
N LEU A 561 23.61 11.79 -15.82
CA LEU A 561 23.18 10.47 -16.26
C LEU A 561 24.07 10.00 -17.42
N GLU A 562 24.34 8.69 -17.49
CA GLU A 562 25.16 8.14 -18.56
C GLU A 562 24.38 8.16 -19.89
N PRO A 563 24.95 8.69 -20.99
CA PRO A 563 24.30 8.67 -22.29
C PRO A 563 23.93 7.25 -22.71
N TYR A 564 22.73 7.09 -23.29
CA TYR A 564 22.30 5.82 -23.86
C TYR A 564 23.16 5.49 -25.07
N ILE A 565 23.78 4.32 -25.04
CA ILE A 565 24.47 3.75 -26.18
C ILE A 565 23.55 2.66 -26.74
N PRO A 566 22.96 2.87 -27.94
CA PRO A 566 22.19 1.84 -28.60
C PRO A 566 23.09 0.66 -28.94
N LEU A 567 22.63 -0.54 -28.63
CA LEU A 567 23.32 -1.79 -28.95
C LEU A 567 22.39 -2.60 -29.83
N SER A 568 22.89 -3.14 -30.94
CA SER A 568 22.04 -3.96 -31.82
C SER A 568 21.58 -5.22 -31.08
N SER A 569 20.38 -5.70 -31.43
CA SER A 569 19.87 -6.97 -30.91
C SER A 569 20.83 -8.12 -31.21
N GLU A 570 21.56 -8.06 -32.32
CA GLU A 570 22.67 -8.97 -32.67
C GLU A 570 23.84 -8.88 -31.68
N ALA A 571 24.24 -7.67 -31.27
CA ALA A 571 25.31 -7.47 -30.28
C ALA A 571 24.92 -7.96 -28.89
N ILE A 572 23.64 -7.82 -28.51
CA ILE A 572 23.11 -8.38 -27.26
C ILE A 572 23.01 -9.90 -27.34
N ALA A 573 22.71 -10.46 -28.51
CA ALA A 573 22.65 -11.91 -28.75
C ALA A 573 24.03 -12.56 -28.94
N ALA A 574 25.06 -11.80 -29.33
CA ALA A 574 26.41 -12.30 -29.65
C ALA A 574 27.08 -12.98 -28.46
N ALA A 575 27.53 -14.23 -28.64
CA ALA A 575 28.04 -15.08 -27.56
C ALA A 575 28.99 -14.34 -26.61
N PRO A 576 28.83 -14.53 -25.29
CA PRO A 576 29.68 -13.85 -24.32
C PRO A 576 31.14 -14.25 -24.47
N ILE A 577 32.01 -13.27 -24.29
CA ILE A 577 33.45 -13.53 -24.18
C ILE A 577 33.76 -14.17 -22.82
N ILE A 578 32.94 -13.89 -21.81
CA ILE A 578 33.03 -14.47 -20.48
C ILE A 578 31.63 -14.94 -20.06
N ARG A 579 31.43 -16.26 -20.02
CA ARG A 579 30.27 -16.88 -19.37
C ARG A 579 30.77 -17.63 -18.16
N THR A 580 30.21 -17.35 -16.99
CA THR A 580 30.61 -18.09 -15.80
C THR A 580 30.14 -19.53 -15.90
N ALA A 581 31.11 -20.45 -15.97
CA ALA A 581 30.92 -21.89 -16.04
C ALA A 581 31.39 -22.53 -14.72
N ALA A 582 31.34 -23.85 -14.58
CA ALA A 582 31.85 -24.55 -13.38
C ALA A 582 33.33 -24.25 -13.07
N VAL A 583 34.08 -23.69 -14.03
CA VAL A 583 35.48 -23.27 -13.89
C VAL A 583 35.58 -21.77 -14.17
N ARG A 584 36.35 -21.05 -13.33
CA ARG A 584 36.53 -19.59 -13.43
C ARG A 584 37.22 -19.24 -14.76
N PRO A 585 36.63 -18.38 -15.60
CA PRO A 585 37.26 -17.95 -16.85
C PRO A 585 38.61 -17.26 -16.59
N ALA A 586 39.63 -17.56 -17.42
CA ALA A 586 40.97 -16.97 -17.30
C ALA A 586 40.97 -15.44 -17.40
N ALA A 587 39.95 -14.88 -18.07
CA ALA A 587 39.72 -13.44 -18.20
C ALA A 587 39.32 -12.75 -16.88
N LEU A 588 38.87 -13.49 -15.85
CA LEU A 588 38.55 -12.92 -14.53
C LEU A 588 39.78 -13.02 -13.62
N GLY A 589 40.39 -11.87 -13.31
CA GLY A 589 41.57 -11.73 -12.45
C GLY A 589 41.22 -11.68 -10.96
N ASP A 590 42.14 -11.22 -10.11
CA ASP A 590 41.90 -11.15 -8.66
C ASP A 590 40.68 -10.30 -8.28
N GLY A 591 40.04 -10.65 -7.17
CA GLY A 591 38.82 -10.00 -6.68
C GLY A 591 37.50 -10.64 -7.12
N TRP A 592 37.55 -11.75 -7.87
CA TRP A 592 36.41 -12.61 -8.18
C TRP A 592 36.42 -13.90 -7.35
N ALA A 593 35.25 -14.31 -6.85
CA ALA A 593 35.04 -15.58 -6.16
C ALA A 593 35.07 -16.78 -7.13
N PRO A 594 35.12 -18.03 -6.62
CA PRO A 594 34.84 -19.20 -7.45
C PRO A 594 33.43 -19.13 -8.07
N PRO A 595 33.24 -19.61 -9.32
CA PRO A 595 31.95 -19.57 -9.98
C PRO A 595 30.94 -20.53 -9.35
N GLU A 596 29.68 -20.09 -9.31
CA GLU A 596 28.53 -20.88 -8.82
C GLU A 596 27.52 -21.10 -9.97
N PRO A 597 26.57 -22.05 -9.84
CA PRO A 597 25.56 -22.35 -10.87
C PRO A 597 24.70 -21.15 -11.31
N HIS A 598 24.69 -20.07 -10.52
CA HIS A 598 23.89 -18.88 -10.76
C HIS A 598 24.72 -17.60 -10.96
N GLY A 599 26.03 -17.72 -11.19
CA GLY A 599 26.94 -16.61 -11.49
C GLY A 599 28.22 -16.60 -10.63
N THR A 600 29.08 -15.60 -10.86
CA THR A 600 30.30 -15.35 -10.07
C THR A 600 30.21 -14.03 -9.33
N TRP A 601 30.54 -14.07 -8.04
CA TRP A 601 30.54 -12.91 -7.17
C TRP A 601 31.89 -12.20 -7.15
N THR A 602 31.86 -10.91 -6.84
CA THR A 602 33.05 -10.18 -6.41
C THR A 602 33.38 -10.55 -4.96
N SER A 603 34.67 -10.81 -4.68
CA SER A 603 35.19 -11.20 -3.36
C SER A 603 35.95 -10.07 -2.66
N ALA A 604 36.15 -8.94 -3.33
CA ALA A 604 36.82 -7.75 -2.81
C ALA A 604 36.20 -6.45 -3.35
N LYS A 605 36.59 -5.30 -2.78
CA LYS A 605 36.21 -3.96 -3.27
C LYS A 605 36.78 -3.63 -4.65
N THR A 606 37.75 -4.41 -5.11
CA THR A 606 38.37 -4.27 -6.41
C THR A 606 38.42 -5.64 -7.06
N ALA A 607 37.97 -5.73 -8.31
CA ALA A 607 38.06 -6.91 -9.14
C ALA A 607 38.63 -6.56 -10.51
N TRP A 608 39.41 -7.46 -11.10
CA TRP A 608 40.03 -7.22 -12.41
C TRP A 608 39.44 -8.13 -13.46
N LEU A 609 39.29 -7.63 -14.69
CA LEU A 609 39.05 -8.47 -15.86
C LEU A 609 40.00 -8.07 -16.99
N THR A 610 40.33 -9.03 -17.85
CA THR A 610 41.14 -8.80 -19.04
C THR A 610 40.31 -9.10 -20.27
N VAL A 611 40.34 -8.18 -21.23
CA VAL A 611 39.67 -8.31 -22.52
C VAL A 611 40.71 -8.32 -23.62
N ASP A 612 40.74 -9.39 -24.40
CA ASP A 612 41.70 -9.57 -25.49
C ASP A 612 41.08 -9.24 -26.84
N ASN A 613 41.89 -8.70 -27.76
CA ASN A 613 41.56 -8.52 -29.18
C ASN A 613 40.29 -7.69 -29.46
N VAL A 614 40.08 -6.59 -28.73
CA VAL A 614 38.98 -5.65 -28.99
C VAL A 614 39.52 -4.32 -29.50
N THR A 615 38.71 -3.62 -30.30
CA THR A 615 38.98 -2.25 -30.75
C THR A 615 39.27 -1.30 -29.58
N PRO A 616 39.96 -0.16 -29.79
CA PRO A 616 40.22 0.80 -28.72
C PRO A 616 38.97 1.26 -27.98
N ASP A 617 37.85 1.42 -28.69
CA ASP A 617 36.57 1.78 -28.12
C ASP A 617 35.59 0.61 -28.19
N PHE A 618 35.00 0.26 -27.04
CA PHE A 618 34.02 -0.80 -26.92
C PHE A 618 33.07 -0.58 -25.74
N VAL A 619 31.99 -1.35 -25.71
CA VAL A 619 31.05 -1.40 -24.59
C VAL A 619 31.13 -2.77 -23.93
N LEU A 620 31.33 -2.78 -22.62
CA LEU A 620 31.09 -3.96 -21.80
C LEU A 620 29.60 -4.09 -21.50
N LEU A 621 29.04 -5.25 -21.77
CA LEU A 621 27.74 -5.69 -21.31
C LEU A 621 27.92 -6.67 -20.17
N ILE A 622 27.51 -6.29 -18.96
CA ILE A 622 27.66 -7.11 -17.77
C ILE A 622 26.26 -7.49 -17.30
N ASN A 623 25.92 -8.77 -17.43
CA ASN A 623 24.65 -9.29 -16.94
C ASN A 623 24.75 -9.55 -15.43
N LEU A 624 24.13 -8.68 -14.65
CA LEU A 624 24.09 -8.77 -13.21
C LEU A 624 22.94 -9.68 -12.80
N VAL A 625 23.29 -10.81 -12.18
CA VAL A 625 22.32 -11.75 -11.60
C VAL A 625 21.91 -11.36 -10.19
N SER A 626 22.77 -10.62 -9.50
CA SER A 626 22.51 -10.17 -8.14
C SER A 626 23.30 -8.92 -7.79
N VAL A 627 22.75 -8.14 -6.87
CA VAL A 627 23.40 -6.97 -6.26
C VAL A 627 23.28 -7.14 -4.76
N ALA A 628 24.35 -6.80 -4.02
CA ALA A 628 24.40 -6.95 -2.58
C ALA A 628 23.15 -6.38 -1.86
N PRO A 629 22.64 -7.06 -0.82
CA PRO A 629 21.38 -6.69 -0.15
C PRO A 629 21.45 -5.38 0.65
N THR A 630 22.63 -4.76 0.77
CA THR A 630 22.87 -3.54 1.56
C THR A 630 22.52 -2.23 0.83
N GLY A 631 21.93 -2.30 -0.36
CA GLY A 631 21.46 -1.14 -1.13
C GLY A 631 22.22 -0.93 -2.44
N PRO A 632 22.05 0.26 -3.07
CA PRO A 632 22.70 0.60 -4.34
C PRO A 632 24.22 0.41 -4.28
N GLN A 633 24.80 -0.24 -5.28
CA GLN A 633 26.25 -0.37 -5.46
C GLN A 633 26.72 0.59 -6.55
N ARG A 634 27.67 1.48 -6.23
CA ARG A 634 28.45 2.15 -7.28
C ARG A 634 29.48 1.17 -7.86
N VAL A 635 29.58 1.17 -9.19
CA VAL A 635 30.53 0.36 -9.96
C VAL A 635 31.33 1.31 -10.84
N GLU A 636 32.64 1.34 -10.65
CA GLU A 636 33.55 2.21 -11.40
C GLU A 636 34.52 1.38 -12.22
N PHE A 637 34.67 1.73 -13.50
CA PHE A 637 35.55 1.04 -14.44
C PHE A 637 36.80 1.88 -14.71
N PHE A 638 37.98 1.34 -14.43
CA PHE A 638 39.25 1.99 -14.75
C PHE A 638 40.04 1.19 -15.78
N VAL A 639 40.75 1.90 -16.65
CA VAL A 639 41.80 1.35 -17.51
C VAL A 639 43.05 2.21 -17.31
N ASP A 640 44.19 1.56 -17.05
CA ASP A 640 45.47 2.22 -16.77
C ASP A 640 45.38 3.34 -15.71
N GLY A 641 44.58 3.09 -14.66
CA GLY A 641 44.37 4.03 -13.55
C GLY A 641 43.45 5.21 -13.87
N ARG A 642 42.92 5.33 -15.09
CA ARG A 642 41.98 6.37 -15.50
C ARG A 642 40.55 5.85 -15.46
N LEU A 643 39.64 6.63 -14.86
CA LEU A 643 38.20 6.31 -14.80
C LEU A 643 37.58 6.42 -16.20
N MET A 644 36.98 5.33 -16.67
CA MET A 644 36.32 5.24 -17.98
C MET A 644 34.81 5.45 -17.89
N SER A 645 34.15 4.76 -16.97
CA SER A 645 32.69 4.79 -16.78
C SER A 645 32.34 4.53 -15.31
N ARG A 646 31.18 5.03 -14.88
CA ARG A 646 30.66 4.85 -13.53
C ARG A 646 29.16 4.61 -13.61
N ALA A 647 28.75 3.46 -13.10
CA ALA A 647 27.35 3.13 -12.94
C ALA A 647 26.93 3.03 -11.48
N ARG A 648 25.64 3.17 -11.24
CA ARG A 648 25.01 2.83 -9.97
C ARG A 648 23.98 1.74 -10.23
N VAL A 649 24.07 0.63 -9.50
CA VAL A 649 23.23 -0.54 -9.69
C VAL A 649 22.45 -0.84 -8.43
N THR A 650 21.14 -0.98 -8.54
CA THR A 650 20.25 -1.32 -7.41
C THR A 650 19.55 -2.66 -7.56
N THR A 651 19.44 -3.18 -8.79
CA THR A 651 18.77 -4.45 -9.09
C THR A 651 19.56 -5.26 -10.12
N PRO A 652 19.34 -6.59 -10.20
CA PRO A 652 19.83 -7.41 -11.30
C PRO A 652 19.37 -6.86 -12.65
N GLY A 653 20.21 -7.03 -13.68
CA GLY A 653 19.96 -6.53 -15.03
C GLY A 653 21.25 -6.27 -15.80
N LEU A 654 21.09 -5.68 -17.00
CA LEU A 654 22.22 -5.36 -17.88
C LEU A 654 22.90 -4.06 -17.47
N LEU A 655 24.16 -4.16 -17.05
CA LEU A 655 25.04 -3.02 -16.87
C LEU A 655 25.86 -2.77 -18.14
N THR A 656 25.88 -1.54 -18.62
CA THR A 656 26.70 -1.11 -19.78
C THR A 656 27.81 -0.19 -19.32
N ALA A 657 29.05 -0.45 -19.73
CA ALA A 657 30.17 0.45 -19.48
C ALA A 657 30.95 0.71 -20.78
N ARG A 658 31.06 1.97 -21.19
CA ARG A 658 31.92 2.35 -22.33
C ARG A 658 33.36 2.38 -21.87
N ILE A 659 34.22 1.67 -22.59
CA ILE A 659 35.65 1.57 -22.31
C ILE A 659 36.41 2.10 -23.51
N SER A 660 37.42 2.91 -23.24
CA SER A 660 38.41 3.35 -24.22
C SER A 660 39.78 2.92 -23.73
N SER A 661 40.38 1.91 -24.36
CA SER A 661 41.68 1.37 -23.94
C SER A 661 42.86 2.26 -24.34
N GLY A 662 42.66 3.21 -25.26
CA GLY A 662 43.72 4.10 -25.77
C GLY A 662 44.81 3.42 -26.59
N HIS A 663 44.78 2.10 -26.74
CA HIS A 663 45.80 1.29 -27.43
C HIS A 663 45.16 0.46 -28.56
N GLU A 664 45.77 0.45 -29.75
CA GLU A 664 45.22 -0.20 -30.95
C GLU A 664 45.30 -1.74 -30.92
N ARG A 665 46.22 -2.33 -30.15
CA ARG A 665 46.41 -3.78 -30.01
C ARG A 665 46.92 -4.15 -28.63
N GLY A 666 46.34 -5.19 -28.02
CA GLY A 666 46.82 -5.79 -26.78
C GLY A 666 45.69 -6.13 -25.78
N PRO A 667 45.98 -6.94 -24.74
CA PRO A 667 45.05 -7.21 -23.66
C PRO A 667 44.72 -5.92 -22.90
N THR A 668 43.44 -5.55 -22.83
CA THR A 668 42.99 -4.42 -22.01
C THR A 668 42.63 -4.92 -20.62
N ARG A 669 43.37 -4.46 -19.60
CA ARG A 669 43.06 -4.76 -18.19
C ARG A 669 42.10 -3.71 -17.65
N ILE A 670 40.94 -4.16 -17.18
CA ILE A 670 39.87 -3.33 -16.66
C ILE A 670 39.75 -3.58 -15.16
N GLU A 671 39.91 -2.50 -14.38
CA GLU A 671 39.64 -2.50 -12.95
C GLU A 671 38.17 -2.19 -12.71
N ILE A 672 37.49 -3.03 -11.93
CA ILE A 672 36.16 -2.77 -11.41
C ILE A 672 36.30 -2.43 -9.93
N ARG A 673 35.97 -1.19 -9.56
CA ARG A 673 35.93 -0.76 -8.16
C ARG A 673 34.50 -0.67 -7.65
N LEU A 674 34.29 -1.22 -6.46
CA LEU A 674 33.04 -1.25 -5.72
C LEU A 674 33.20 -0.46 -4.41
N PRO A 675 33.18 0.88 -4.45
CA PRO A 675 33.45 1.70 -3.26
C PRO A 675 32.41 1.48 -2.14
N ASP A 676 31.17 1.13 -2.51
CA ASP A 676 30.05 0.89 -1.58
C ASP A 676 29.94 -0.57 -1.11
N ALA A 677 30.85 -1.44 -1.52
CA ALA A 677 30.88 -2.81 -1.03
C ALA A 677 31.17 -2.80 0.47
N ALA A 678 30.38 -3.53 1.25
CA ALA A 678 30.64 -3.72 2.68
C ALA A 678 31.85 -4.67 2.87
N PHE A 679 32.60 -4.54 3.97
CA PHE A 679 33.68 -5.49 4.30
C PHE A 679 33.14 -6.91 4.57
N PRO A 680 33.94 -7.98 4.40
CA PRO A 680 33.51 -9.36 4.65
C PRO A 680 32.70 -9.55 5.94
N SER A 681 31.41 -9.87 5.78
CA SER A 681 30.59 -10.40 6.87
C SER A 681 31.15 -11.77 7.26
N PRO A 682 31.29 -12.10 8.56
CA PRO A 682 31.79 -13.40 9.01
C PRO A 682 30.88 -14.58 8.63
N VAL A 683 29.66 -14.31 8.15
CA VAL A 683 28.66 -15.35 7.80
C VAL A 683 28.74 -15.76 6.32
N ASP A 684 29.11 -14.84 5.41
CA ASP A 684 29.35 -15.16 4.00
C ASP A 684 30.14 -14.04 3.28
N PRO A 685 31.40 -14.26 2.87
CA PRO A 685 32.18 -13.28 2.12
C PRO A 685 31.62 -12.98 0.72
N ARG A 686 30.62 -13.73 0.24
CA ARG A 686 30.04 -13.62 -1.11
C ARG A 686 28.92 -12.58 -1.23
N ARG A 687 28.46 -11.94 -0.14
CA ARG A 687 27.27 -11.07 -0.12
C ARG A 687 27.51 -9.56 -0.33
N LEU A 688 28.64 -9.17 -0.91
CA LEU A 688 29.21 -7.85 -0.61
C LEU A 688 29.43 -6.92 -1.80
N GLY A 689 29.15 -7.39 -3.03
CA GLY A 689 29.30 -6.58 -4.24
C GLY A 689 28.26 -6.92 -5.31
N ILE A 690 28.72 -7.09 -6.54
CA ILE A 690 27.89 -7.52 -7.67
C ILE A 690 28.15 -9.00 -8.00
N GLY A 691 27.07 -9.71 -8.34
CA GLY A 691 27.11 -11.04 -8.92
C GLY A 691 26.85 -10.95 -10.42
N VAL A 692 27.73 -11.56 -11.22
CA VAL A 692 27.67 -11.51 -12.69
C VAL A 692 27.55 -12.93 -13.25
N ASP A 693 26.68 -13.13 -14.23
CA ASP A 693 26.62 -14.41 -14.97
C ASP A 693 27.37 -14.33 -16.30
N GLU A 694 27.40 -13.13 -16.88
CA GLU A 694 27.86 -12.95 -18.24
C GLU A 694 28.52 -11.59 -18.43
N ILE A 695 29.65 -11.57 -19.12
CA ILE A 695 30.27 -10.35 -19.65
C ILE A 695 30.46 -10.50 -21.16
N ARG A 696 29.83 -9.61 -21.92
CA ARG A 696 30.01 -9.49 -23.38
C ARG A 696 30.77 -8.21 -23.68
N VAL A 697 31.52 -8.22 -24.76
CA VAL A 697 32.19 -7.03 -25.26
C VAL A 697 31.66 -6.73 -26.65
N VAL A 698 31.16 -5.51 -26.81
CA VAL A 698 30.60 -5.03 -28.06
C VAL A 698 31.54 -3.97 -28.62
N PRO A 699 32.28 -4.27 -29.71
CA PRO A 699 33.11 -3.28 -30.38
C PRO A 699 32.23 -2.13 -30.87
N LEU A 700 32.61 -0.89 -30.56
CA LEU A 700 31.99 0.28 -31.19
C LEU A 700 32.66 0.44 -32.55
N ARG A 701 32.05 -0.10 -33.61
CA ARG A 701 32.52 0.19 -34.98
C ARG A 701 32.41 1.71 -35.20
N ARG A 702 33.45 2.29 -35.81
CA ARG A 702 33.36 3.63 -36.40
C ARG A 702 32.40 3.63 -37.58
#